data_AF-A0A6G0XSB4-F1
#
_entry.id   AF-A0A6G0XSB4-F1
#
_cell.length_a   1.000
_cell.length_b   1.000
_cell.length_c   1.000
_cell.angle_alpha   90.00
_cell.angle_beta   90.00
_cell.angle_gamma   90.00
#
_symmetry.space_group_name_H-M   'P 1'
#
loop_
_entity.id
_entity.type
_entity.pdbx_description
1 polymer ?
#
loop_
_entity_poly.entity_id
_entity_poly.type
_entity_poly.pdbx_seq_one_letter_code
_entity_poly.pdbx_strand_id
1 'polypeptide(L)'
;MGNHIRLVGALALLGSTTIRAADTYDVIIIGSGPGGLVAAEYLSRNSSISVLVLEAGGPSLAATGGTDIPSYIRPESWTVFDIPGEYTSTAFGGNSQYRIDWVASPSPLYLGKVVGGSSSLNGMLYFRTPDSYVSSSGWPYDADTVNDNFAEIETMFSQTNIPSPDGQRYLQEAYNIIHDALLGRGFREVDINQARNSKSQSFGHPPFAIANGLRDSPAKTFYGNAKARSNFKLLTSSPASYIVQSRGVATGVVYSSNGQSVLVNLSQRGSVVVAAGAVSTPKVLMQSGVGPQSQLQLLVNQGNFPGVSKDASQRVVNENIGNGLFDTLEIMATFDNPKMSAFDHGSRPSWAINQYTTKGHSGPWASPDPILIGYETVNGNDFQVTGFCHGFNGGSTTNFGIAVYLNNPTSRTKCIFQSDGSYHFDLDSALYSNGGDTAALNAYFNQFQSYLQSGGSSFVQRTNIVGTNHYGGSCIPSNNANDASRCTDGSFKVVGTSNIFVADASLMRQGTVNPYGFTMQIGLQAGKNIQQFIANNPVVQSQCSAIQSDTDYSGNDIGSTSRPSADLCCADCAANPNCRLFVWYQNVDKLVCFKHRRRLHRHQPPTPVSGCNAIEEDTDYVGNDIGQTQRSSADLCCADCTANANCQVFVWYQNVCYLKSSTAGGKVTLSGRRAGSRKSTSTTPTPVTTAPTSTCSAVESYTDFVGQDVRNVAATSPGNCCIACLAEPKCNAYSWTVSGICYMKQLRAGTNANAIVTSARVNKCNPIEVGVDYIGNDLTSVASAVIDDCCAYCRMTSGCRAFSYANGICYLKSAKGSTTANSGVSSATTSM
;
A
#
# COMPACT_ATOMS: atom_id res chain seq x y z
N MET A 1 15.09 -5.16 60.43
CA MET A 1 14.21 -4.00 60.16
C MET A 1 14.00 -3.94 58.66
N GLY A 2 12.78 -4.23 58.21
CA GLY A 2 12.46 -4.36 56.80
C GLY A 2 12.40 -3.00 56.11
N ASN A 3 12.84 -2.97 54.84
CA ASN A 3 12.45 -1.93 53.90
C ASN A 3 12.08 -2.62 52.59
N HIS A 4 10.77 -2.80 52.42
CA HIS A 4 10.14 -3.17 51.17
C HIS A 4 10.22 -1.96 50.21
N ILE A 5 11.16 -1.98 49.27
CA ILE A 5 11.08 -1.13 48.08
C ILE A 5 10.02 -1.78 47.18
N ARG A 6 8.86 -1.13 47.10
CA ARG A 6 7.79 -1.50 46.16
C ARG A 6 8.29 -1.25 44.73
N LEU A 7 8.53 -2.33 43.98
CA LEU A 7 8.56 -2.30 42.53
C LEU A 7 7.17 -1.87 42.05
N VAL A 8 6.99 -0.60 41.71
CA VAL A 8 5.89 -0.19 40.84
C VAL A 8 6.34 -0.51 39.43
N GLY A 9 6.02 -1.73 38.97
CA GLY A 9 6.11 -2.09 37.57
C GLY A 9 5.13 -1.23 36.79
N ALA A 10 5.62 -0.14 36.21
CA ALA A 10 4.93 0.53 35.12
C ALA A 10 4.96 -0.42 33.93
N LEU A 11 3.89 -1.20 33.75
CA LEU A 11 3.56 -1.78 32.46
C LEU A 11 3.38 -0.61 31.50
N ALA A 12 4.43 -0.26 30.77
CA ALA A 12 4.29 0.54 29.57
C ALA A 12 3.42 -0.28 28.61
N LEU A 13 2.14 0.08 28.51
CA LEU A 13 1.29 -0.41 27.43
C LEU A 13 1.99 -0.03 26.12
N LEU A 14 2.54 -1.04 25.45
CA LEU A 14 2.90 -0.98 24.04
C LEU A 14 1.71 -0.36 23.31
N GLY A 15 1.87 0.88 22.84
CA GLY A 15 0.85 1.59 22.09
C GLY A 15 0.38 0.71 20.93
N SER A 16 -0.92 0.46 20.85
CA SER A 16 -1.50 -0.52 19.95
C SER A 16 -1.01 -0.33 18.50
N THR A 17 -0.25 -1.31 18.02
CA THR A 17 0.19 -1.47 16.63
C THR A 17 -0.97 -1.72 15.66
N THR A 18 -2.19 -1.88 16.17
CA THR A 18 -3.40 -2.08 15.38
C THR A 18 -3.99 -0.74 14.94
N ILE A 19 -4.03 -0.48 13.63
CA ILE A 19 -4.95 0.50 13.04
C ILE A 19 -6.35 -0.12 13.10
N ARG A 20 -7.33 0.61 13.64
CA ARG A 20 -8.74 0.18 13.57
C ARG A 20 -9.25 0.49 12.16
N ALA A 21 -10.14 -0.35 11.63
CA ALA A 21 -10.73 -0.13 10.30
C ALA A 21 -11.43 1.23 10.11
N ALA A 22 -11.79 1.90 11.21
CA ALA A 22 -12.41 3.23 11.22
C ALA A 22 -11.41 4.40 11.28
N ASP A 23 -10.12 4.15 11.50
CA ASP A 23 -9.12 5.22 11.60
C ASP A 23 -8.91 5.87 10.22
N THR A 24 -8.87 7.21 10.19
CA THR A 24 -8.56 8.00 8.99
C THR A 24 -7.33 8.86 9.23
N TYR A 25 -6.57 9.12 8.16
CA TYR A 25 -5.37 9.97 8.19
C TYR A 25 -5.46 11.09 7.15
N ASP A 26 -4.99 12.29 7.48
CA ASP A 26 -4.85 13.37 6.51
C ASP A 26 -3.73 13.06 5.50
N VAL A 27 -2.69 12.34 5.92
CA VAL A 27 -1.59 11.95 5.04
C VAL A 27 -1.22 10.50 5.27
N ILE A 28 -1.26 9.70 4.20
CA ILE A 28 -0.68 8.35 4.18
C ILE A 28 0.54 8.35 3.27
N ILE A 29 1.70 8.07 3.84
CA ILE A 29 3.00 8.03 3.15
C ILE A 29 3.39 6.57 2.93
N ILE A 30 3.67 6.21 1.69
CA ILE A 30 4.12 4.87 1.29
C ILE A 30 5.64 4.89 1.16
N GLY A 31 6.33 4.26 2.11
CA GLY A 31 7.79 4.19 2.18
C GLY A 31 8.38 5.16 3.21
N SER A 32 9.29 4.65 4.04
CA SER A 32 10.01 5.42 5.06
C SER A 32 11.45 5.75 4.65
N GLY A 33 11.71 5.88 3.34
CA GLY A 33 12.99 6.37 2.83
C GLY A 33 13.27 7.83 3.19
N PRO A 34 14.35 8.42 2.66
CA PRO A 34 14.77 9.78 3.03
C PRO A 34 13.68 10.84 2.83
N GLY A 35 13.08 10.89 1.65
CA GLY A 35 12.04 11.88 1.39
C GLY A 35 10.75 11.60 2.17
N GLY A 36 10.37 10.33 2.35
CA GLY A 36 9.18 9.94 3.10
C GLY A 36 9.24 10.33 4.58
N LEU A 37 10.35 10.06 5.28
CA LEU A 37 10.49 10.41 6.69
C LEU A 37 10.67 11.91 6.92
N VAL A 38 11.35 12.63 6.01
CA VAL A 38 11.47 14.09 6.10
C VAL A 38 10.10 14.76 5.89
N ALA A 39 9.33 14.31 4.89
CA ALA A 39 7.97 14.80 4.68
C ALA A 39 7.07 14.51 5.90
N ALA A 40 7.16 13.29 6.46
CA ALA A 40 6.38 12.88 7.61
C ALA A 40 6.68 13.72 8.86
N GLU A 41 7.96 13.97 9.12
CA GLU A 41 8.40 14.80 10.24
C GLU A 41 7.88 16.22 10.08
N TYR A 42 8.06 16.84 8.92
CA TYR A 42 7.58 18.21 8.66
C TYR A 42 6.06 18.33 8.84
N LEU A 43 5.29 17.45 8.20
CA LEU A 43 3.83 17.47 8.25
C LEU A 43 3.29 17.26 9.67
N SER A 44 3.91 16.35 10.43
CA SER A 44 3.48 16.04 11.80
C SER A 44 3.80 17.15 12.81
N ARG A 45 4.64 18.14 12.48
CA ARG A 45 4.83 19.35 13.32
C ARG A 45 3.52 20.09 13.55
N ASN A 46 2.62 20.07 12.57
CA ASN A 46 1.26 20.58 12.73
C ASN A 46 0.37 19.49 13.35
N SER A 47 0.01 19.65 14.63
CA SER A 47 -0.81 18.67 15.37
C SER A 47 -2.20 18.44 14.79
N SER A 48 -2.68 19.32 13.90
CA SER A 48 -3.95 19.13 13.19
C SER A 48 -3.86 18.18 12.00
N ILE A 49 -2.66 17.79 11.55
CA ILE A 49 -2.43 16.89 10.42
C ILE A 49 -2.09 15.50 10.95
N SER A 50 -2.97 14.52 10.73
CA SER A 50 -2.67 13.12 11.06
C SER A 50 -1.86 12.43 9.95
N VAL A 51 -0.72 11.84 10.32
CA VAL A 51 0.25 11.25 9.40
C VAL A 51 0.47 9.77 9.71
N LEU A 52 0.30 8.92 8.69
CA LEU A 52 0.65 7.51 8.73
C LEU A 52 1.77 7.23 7.72
N VAL A 53 2.83 6.54 8.14
CA VAL A 53 3.87 5.99 7.26
C VAL A 53 3.76 4.47 7.21
N LEU A 54 3.72 3.92 6.00
CA LEU A 54 3.73 2.48 5.74
C LEU A 54 5.10 2.07 5.21
N GLU A 55 5.86 1.29 5.98
CA GLU A 55 7.16 0.75 5.61
C GLU A 55 7.06 -0.75 5.35
N ALA A 56 7.56 -1.20 4.19
CA ALA A 56 7.55 -2.60 3.80
C ALA A 56 8.51 -3.44 4.67
N GLY A 57 9.65 -2.87 5.04
CA GLY A 57 10.69 -3.49 5.85
C GLY A 57 10.46 -3.42 7.35
N GLY A 58 11.37 -4.06 8.08
CA GLY A 58 11.45 -3.98 9.54
C GLY A 58 12.25 -2.76 10.03
N PRO A 59 12.38 -2.60 11.36
CA PRO A 59 13.32 -1.66 11.98
C PRO A 59 14.76 -1.84 11.50
N SER A 60 15.55 -0.76 11.52
CA SER A 60 16.97 -0.72 11.12
C SER A 60 17.87 -0.33 12.30
N LEU A 61 18.04 0.97 12.54
CA LEU A 61 18.85 1.55 13.61
C LEU A 61 18.22 1.28 14.97
N ALA A 62 19.02 1.32 16.04
CA ALA A 62 18.54 1.20 17.41
C ALA A 62 17.41 2.19 17.72
N ALA A 63 17.48 3.42 17.18
CA ALA A 63 16.45 4.45 17.32
C ALA A 63 15.05 4.05 16.79
N THR A 64 15.01 3.07 15.89
CA THR A 64 13.79 2.49 15.29
C THR A 64 13.34 1.19 15.96
N GLY A 65 14.08 0.70 16.96
CA GLY A 65 13.83 -0.59 17.59
C GLY A 65 14.48 -1.78 16.85
N GLY A 66 15.52 -1.54 16.04
CA GLY A 66 16.30 -2.60 15.41
C GLY A 66 17.03 -3.46 16.44
N THR A 67 17.24 -4.74 16.10
CA THR A 67 17.79 -5.75 17.03
C THR A 67 18.96 -6.56 16.46
N ASP A 68 19.41 -6.28 15.23
CA ASP A 68 20.61 -6.88 14.67
C ASP A 68 21.87 -6.21 15.24
N ILE A 69 22.22 -6.61 16.46
CA ILE A 69 23.27 -5.99 17.29
C ILE A 69 24.55 -6.85 17.24
N PRO A 70 25.69 -6.30 16.78
CA PRO A 70 26.97 -6.98 16.83
C PRO A 70 27.37 -7.39 18.26
N SER A 71 28.05 -8.52 18.39
CA SER A 71 28.43 -9.05 19.72
C SER A 71 29.37 -8.14 20.51
N TYR A 72 30.18 -7.33 19.83
CA TYR A 72 31.19 -6.46 20.44
C TYR A 72 30.63 -5.16 21.03
N ILE A 73 29.36 -4.82 20.78
CA ILE A 73 28.71 -3.54 21.16
C ILE A 73 27.33 -3.76 21.82
N ARG A 74 27.10 -4.96 22.37
CA ARG A 74 25.83 -5.32 23.03
C ARG A 74 25.42 -4.36 24.16
N PRO A 75 26.33 -3.86 25.03
CA PRO A 75 25.94 -2.95 26.10
C PRO A 75 25.24 -1.68 25.60
N GLU A 76 25.68 -1.13 24.47
CA GLU A 76 25.14 0.08 23.86
C GLU A 76 23.89 -0.21 22.99
N SER A 77 23.69 -1.48 22.61
CA SER A 77 22.56 -1.94 21.79
C SER A 77 22.44 -1.27 20.41
N TRP A 78 23.56 -0.80 19.86
CA TRP A 78 23.62 -0.29 18.50
C TRP A 78 23.61 -1.42 17.48
N THR A 79 22.85 -1.22 16.41
CA THR A 79 22.71 -2.24 15.36
C THR A 79 23.83 -2.11 14.34
N VAL A 80 23.94 -3.10 13.46
CA VAL A 80 24.82 -3.06 12.28
C VAL A 80 24.57 -1.82 11.40
N PHE A 81 23.40 -1.20 11.49
CA PHE A 81 23.06 0.02 10.74
C PHE A 81 23.59 1.29 11.39
N ASP A 82 23.73 1.31 12.72
CA ASP A 82 24.21 2.49 13.46
C ASP A 82 25.73 2.70 13.28
N ILE A 83 26.48 1.64 13.02
CA ILE A 83 27.95 1.64 13.08
C ILE A 83 28.53 1.86 11.67
N PRO A 84 29.26 2.95 11.42
CA PRO A 84 29.76 3.25 10.08
C PRO A 84 30.65 2.15 9.48
N GLY A 85 31.51 1.55 10.28
CA GLY A 85 32.41 0.48 9.83
C GLY A 85 31.71 -0.84 9.45
N GLU A 86 30.43 -1.02 9.82
CA GLU A 86 29.62 -2.18 9.44
C GLU A 86 28.94 -2.02 8.07
N TYR A 87 29.10 -0.86 7.42
CA TYR A 87 28.48 -0.55 6.13
C TYR A 87 28.65 -1.66 5.11
N THR A 88 29.88 -2.08 4.83
CA THR A 88 30.17 -3.02 3.74
C THR A 88 29.57 -4.40 4.00
N SER A 89 29.70 -4.93 5.21
CA SER A 89 29.09 -6.20 5.60
C SER A 89 27.56 -6.15 5.57
N THR A 90 26.96 -5.02 5.97
CA THR A 90 25.50 -4.87 6.04
C THR A 90 24.89 -4.65 4.66
N ALA A 91 25.50 -3.77 3.87
CA ALA A 91 25.02 -3.38 2.55
C ALA A 91 25.24 -4.47 1.51
N PHE A 92 26.39 -5.17 1.53
CA PHE A 92 26.81 -6.12 0.50
C PHE A 92 26.91 -7.58 0.96
N GLY A 93 26.64 -7.88 2.24
CA GLY A 93 26.63 -9.24 2.76
C GLY A 93 25.63 -10.18 2.04
N GLY A 94 25.79 -11.49 2.24
CA GLY A 94 25.01 -12.52 1.56
C GLY A 94 23.52 -12.60 1.95
N ASN A 95 23.10 -11.86 2.98
CA ASN A 95 21.70 -11.85 3.42
C ASN A 95 20.92 -10.72 2.74
N SER A 96 19.96 -11.08 1.88
CA SER A 96 19.08 -10.14 1.17
C SER A 96 17.93 -9.59 2.02
N GLN A 97 17.81 -9.96 3.31
CA GLN A 97 16.67 -9.61 4.16
C GLN A 97 16.38 -8.10 4.26
N TYR A 98 17.41 -7.25 4.09
CA TYR A 98 17.29 -5.79 4.17
C TYR A 98 17.06 -5.12 2.83
N ARG A 99 16.93 -5.90 1.75
CA ARG A 99 16.83 -5.37 0.38
C ARG A 99 15.46 -5.69 -0.21
N ILE A 100 15.04 -4.89 -1.20
CA ILE A 100 13.84 -5.19 -1.96
C ILE A 100 14.04 -6.48 -2.77
N ASP A 101 12.96 -7.24 -2.93
CA ASP A 101 12.93 -8.56 -3.56
C ASP A 101 11.81 -8.71 -4.60
N TRP A 102 11.07 -7.63 -4.87
CA TRP A 102 9.94 -7.59 -5.82
C TRP A 102 10.28 -6.95 -7.16
N VAL A 103 11.54 -6.52 -7.36
CA VAL A 103 12.02 -6.04 -8.65
C VAL A 103 12.93 -7.12 -9.20
N ALA A 104 12.49 -7.78 -10.26
CA ALA A 104 13.33 -8.80 -10.87
C ALA A 104 14.40 -8.12 -11.73
N SER A 105 15.64 -8.60 -11.52
CA SER A 105 16.86 -7.99 -12.03
C SER A 105 17.90 -9.10 -12.22
N PRO A 106 18.75 -9.03 -13.26
CA PRO A 106 19.79 -10.02 -13.50
C PRO A 106 20.95 -9.90 -12.49
N SER A 107 21.00 -8.81 -11.73
CA SER A 107 21.98 -8.56 -10.68
C SER A 107 21.29 -8.15 -9.37
N PRO A 108 21.95 -8.35 -8.21
CA PRO A 108 21.41 -7.88 -6.93
C PRO A 108 21.18 -6.37 -6.94
N LEU A 109 19.98 -5.95 -6.55
CA LEU A 109 19.67 -4.54 -6.28
C LEU A 109 19.97 -4.23 -4.82
N TYR A 110 20.82 -3.23 -4.58
CA TYR A 110 21.19 -2.80 -3.23
C TYR A 110 20.27 -1.68 -2.73
N LEU A 111 18.95 -1.89 -2.87
CA LEU A 111 17.92 -0.94 -2.45
C LEU A 111 17.27 -1.38 -1.14
N GLY A 112 17.25 -0.48 -0.16
CA GLY A 112 16.86 -0.80 1.20
C GLY A 112 15.36 -1.02 1.41
N LYS A 113 15.04 -2.09 2.13
CA LYS A 113 13.71 -2.48 2.62
C LYS A 113 13.75 -2.58 4.16
N VAL A 114 13.92 -1.43 4.80
CA VAL A 114 13.96 -1.23 6.26
C VAL A 114 13.52 0.19 6.58
N VAL A 115 13.24 0.51 7.85
CA VAL A 115 12.97 1.90 8.26
C VAL A 115 14.16 2.80 7.87
N GLY A 116 13.90 3.89 7.14
CA GLY A 116 14.94 4.75 6.54
C GLY A 116 15.34 4.38 5.11
N GLY A 117 14.84 3.25 4.59
CA GLY A 117 15.17 2.73 3.26
C GLY A 117 16.68 2.63 3.02
N SER A 118 17.12 2.98 1.82
CA SER A 118 18.55 2.94 1.46
C SER A 118 19.43 3.86 2.31
N SER A 119 18.91 4.90 2.98
CA SER A 119 19.77 5.75 3.84
C SER A 119 20.23 5.09 5.14
N SER A 120 19.55 4.02 5.55
CA SER A 120 20.02 3.17 6.65
C SER A 120 21.06 2.16 6.20
N LEU A 121 21.20 1.92 4.89
CA LEU A 121 22.09 0.91 4.28
C LEU A 121 23.27 1.49 3.48
N ASN A 122 23.19 2.73 3.02
CA ASN A 122 24.15 3.32 2.10
C ASN A 122 25.51 3.66 2.76
N GLY A 123 26.48 4.10 1.95
CA GLY A 123 27.79 4.58 2.40
C GLY A 123 27.79 5.95 3.10
N MET A 124 26.65 6.44 3.57
CA MET A 124 26.48 7.67 4.36
C MET A 124 26.90 8.99 3.67
N LEU A 125 27.32 8.97 2.41
CA LEU A 125 27.74 10.18 1.70
C LEU A 125 26.59 11.20 1.62
N TYR A 126 26.85 12.42 2.11
CA TYR A 126 25.87 13.50 2.20
C TYR A 126 26.34 14.75 1.47
N PHE A 127 25.72 15.04 0.33
CA PHE A 127 26.06 16.19 -0.49
C PHE A 127 24.93 17.20 -0.58
N ARG A 128 25.28 18.49 -0.51
CA ARG A 128 24.44 19.54 -1.10
C ARG A 128 24.61 19.53 -2.62
N THR A 129 23.50 19.66 -3.35
CA THR A 129 23.56 19.73 -4.82
C THR A 129 24.12 21.08 -5.29
N PRO A 130 24.82 21.16 -6.44
CA PRO A 130 25.22 22.43 -7.03
C PRO A 130 24.00 23.28 -7.46
N ASP A 131 24.10 24.60 -7.36
CA ASP A 131 23.02 25.49 -7.83
C ASP A 131 22.82 25.38 -9.35
N SER A 132 23.91 25.09 -10.09
CA SER A 132 23.88 24.88 -11.54
C SER A 132 22.93 23.74 -11.94
N TYR A 133 22.87 22.66 -11.16
CA TYR A 133 21.92 21.56 -11.38
C TYR A 133 20.48 22.02 -11.33
N VAL A 134 20.14 22.80 -10.30
CA VAL A 134 18.78 23.30 -10.10
C VAL A 134 18.37 24.13 -11.33
N SER A 135 19.28 25.00 -11.78
CA SER A 135 19.04 25.86 -12.96
C SER A 135 18.98 25.10 -14.30
N SER A 136 19.85 24.10 -14.51
CA SER A 136 20.00 23.43 -15.81
C SER A 136 19.06 22.24 -16.01
N SER A 137 18.64 21.60 -14.91
CA SER A 137 17.73 20.46 -14.97
C SER A 137 16.28 20.85 -15.24
N GLY A 138 15.95 22.14 -15.09
CA GLY A 138 14.57 22.63 -15.12
C GLY A 138 13.79 22.21 -13.86
N TRP A 139 14.45 22.21 -12.70
CA TRP A 139 13.80 21.93 -11.43
C TRP A 139 12.67 22.94 -11.16
N PRO A 140 11.53 22.53 -10.56
CA PRO A 140 10.40 23.45 -10.32
C PRO A 140 10.68 24.57 -9.32
N TYR A 141 11.76 24.47 -8.54
CA TYR A 141 12.14 25.43 -7.52
C TYR A 141 13.50 26.02 -7.85
N ASP A 142 13.73 27.27 -7.49
CA ASP A 142 15.04 27.91 -7.66
C ASP A 142 16.08 27.39 -6.65
N ALA A 143 17.34 27.73 -6.90
CA ALA A 143 18.46 27.28 -6.08
C ALA A 143 18.35 27.80 -4.64
N ASP A 144 17.82 29.00 -4.44
CA ASP A 144 17.63 29.59 -3.11
C ASP A 144 16.63 28.77 -2.29
N THR A 145 15.47 28.43 -2.86
CA THR A 145 14.48 27.55 -2.19
C THR A 145 15.08 26.17 -1.87
N VAL A 146 15.88 25.61 -2.78
CA VAL A 146 16.56 24.33 -2.55
C VAL A 146 17.57 24.45 -1.40
N ASN A 147 18.35 25.53 -1.36
CA ASN A 147 19.35 25.79 -0.31
C ASN A 147 18.71 26.07 1.05
N ASP A 148 17.57 26.77 1.09
CA ASP A 148 16.79 26.99 2.32
C ASP A 148 16.27 25.67 2.89
N ASN A 149 15.82 24.76 2.03
CA ASN A 149 15.40 23.43 2.46
C ASN A 149 16.57 22.61 3.03
N PHE A 150 17.77 22.68 2.41
CA PHE A 150 18.98 22.08 2.99
C PHE A 150 19.30 22.67 4.36
N ALA A 151 19.28 24.01 4.49
CA ALA A 151 19.54 24.68 5.76
C ALA A 151 18.55 24.26 6.84
N GLU A 152 17.25 24.13 6.52
CA GLU A 152 16.23 23.66 7.46
C GLU A 152 16.49 22.22 7.91
N ILE A 153 16.81 21.31 6.98
CA ILE A 153 17.16 19.90 7.27
C ILE A 153 18.36 19.83 8.22
N GLU A 154 19.41 20.60 7.94
CA GLU A 154 20.67 20.59 8.66
C GLU A 154 20.58 21.24 10.06
N THR A 155 19.44 21.86 10.43
CA THR A 155 19.20 22.28 11.82
C THR A 155 19.08 21.11 12.79
N MET A 156 18.70 19.92 12.30
CA MET A 156 18.50 18.72 13.10
C MET A 156 19.30 17.51 12.59
N PHE A 157 19.76 17.55 11.35
CA PHE A 157 20.53 16.48 10.71
C PHE A 157 22.01 16.83 10.60
N SER A 158 22.88 15.91 11.00
CA SER A 158 24.33 16.18 11.08
C SER A 158 25.09 15.64 9.88
N GLN A 159 26.12 16.37 9.47
CA GLN A 159 27.11 15.90 8.50
C GLN A 159 28.53 16.31 8.90
N THR A 160 29.53 15.50 8.55
CA THR A 160 30.94 15.73 8.86
C THR A 160 31.84 15.07 7.83
N ASN A 161 33.00 15.68 7.55
CA ASN A 161 34.10 15.02 6.84
C ASN A 161 35.20 14.51 7.80
N ILE A 162 34.96 14.57 9.12
CA ILE A 162 35.78 14.01 10.20
C ILE A 162 34.83 13.19 11.10
N PRO A 163 34.51 11.95 10.71
CA PRO A 163 33.50 11.14 11.40
C PRO A 163 33.97 10.60 12.76
N SER A 164 35.28 10.48 12.99
CA SER A 164 35.85 10.00 14.24
C SER A 164 35.75 11.07 15.35
N PRO A 165 35.17 10.76 16.52
CA PRO A 165 34.97 11.73 17.61
C PRO A 165 36.26 12.34 18.19
N ASP A 166 37.41 11.70 18.01
CA ASP A 166 38.72 12.24 18.42
C ASP A 166 39.27 13.34 17.49
N GLY A 167 38.52 13.71 16.45
CA GLY A 167 38.90 14.74 15.51
C GLY A 167 39.95 14.31 14.49
N GLN A 168 40.27 13.01 14.41
CA GLN A 168 41.24 12.46 13.48
C GLN A 168 40.59 11.81 12.26
N ARG A 169 41.32 11.79 11.15
CA ARG A 169 41.01 10.95 9.99
C ARG A 169 41.96 9.77 9.95
N TYR A 170 41.40 8.58 9.78
CA TYR A 170 42.14 7.32 9.71
C TYR A 170 42.23 6.82 8.26
N LEU A 171 43.10 5.85 7.98
CA LEU A 171 43.24 5.19 6.67
C LEU A 171 43.59 6.16 5.52
N GLN A 172 44.52 7.08 5.80
CA GLN A 172 44.87 8.19 4.89
C GLN A 172 45.89 7.80 3.82
N GLU A 173 46.38 6.56 3.78
CA GLU A 173 47.36 6.08 2.82
C GLU A 173 46.85 6.23 1.37
N ALA A 174 45.67 5.66 1.08
CA ALA A 174 45.04 5.80 -0.23
C ALA A 174 44.67 7.26 -0.53
N TYR A 175 44.23 8.02 0.48
CA TYR A 175 43.95 9.45 0.33
C TYR A 175 45.18 10.19 -0.17
N ASN A 176 46.31 10.05 0.51
CA ASN A 176 47.57 10.73 0.18
C ASN A 176 48.10 10.33 -1.20
N ILE A 177 48.02 9.04 -1.57
CA ILE A 177 48.44 8.55 -2.89
C ILE A 177 47.62 9.22 -4.00
N ILE A 178 46.29 9.27 -3.86
CA ILE A 178 45.40 9.86 -4.86
C ILE A 178 45.53 11.39 -4.84
N HIS A 179 45.61 12.00 -3.66
CA HIS A 179 45.85 13.43 -3.45
C HIS A 179 47.09 13.91 -4.23
N ASP A 180 48.23 13.26 -4.05
CA ASP A 180 49.49 13.66 -4.70
C ASP A 180 49.38 13.56 -6.23
N ALA A 181 48.72 12.50 -6.72
CA ALA A 181 48.48 12.30 -8.15
C ALA A 181 47.59 13.40 -8.74
N LEU A 182 46.54 13.83 -8.01
CA LEU A 182 45.60 14.87 -8.46
C LEU A 182 46.20 16.27 -8.36
N LEU A 183 46.92 16.60 -7.29
CA LEU A 183 47.65 17.87 -7.16
C LEU A 183 48.66 18.05 -8.30
N GLY A 184 49.38 16.99 -8.67
CA GLY A 184 50.31 17.00 -9.81
C GLY A 184 49.65 17.32 -11.16
N ARG A 185 48.31 17.27 -11.24
CA ARG A 185 47.51 17.60 -12.43
C ARG A 185 46.72 18.90 -12.29
N GLY A 186 46.94 19.66 -11.21
CA GLY A 186 46.30 20.95 -10.97
C GLY A 186 44.90 20.89 -10.37
N PHE A 187 44.47 19.72 -9.87
CA PHE A 187 43.24 19.65 -9.09
C PHE A 187 43.41 20.37 -7.75
N ARG A 188 42.29 20.82 -7.19
CA ARG A 188 42.24 21.56 -5.93
C ARG A 188 41.65 20.71 -4.82
N GLU A 189 42.35 20.59 -3.71
CA GLU A 189 41.75 20.05 -2.48
C GLU A 189 40.78 21.08 -1.90
N VAL A 190 39.54 20.66 -1.60
CA VAL A 190 38.47 21.52 -1.11
C VAL A 190 37.62 20.77 -0.08
N ASP A 191 36.90 21.51 0.76
CA ASP A 191 35.71 20.95 1.40
C ASP A 191 34.61 20.78 0.36
N ILE A 192 34.21 19.53 0.11
CA ILE A 192 33.33 19.17 -1.01
C ILE A 192 31.95 19.86 -0.95
N ASN A 193 31.40 20.07 0.26
CA ASN A 193 30.09 20.70 0.41
C ASN A 193 30.19 22.24 0.37
N GLN A 194 31.27 22.82 0.90
CA GLN A 194 31.54 24.25 0.76
C GLN A 194 31.81 24.62 -0.71
N ALA A 195 32.53 23.77 -1.44
CA ALA A 195 32.85 23.95 -2.85
C ALA A 195 31.80 23.35 -3.80
N ARG A 196 30.55 23.13 -3.37
CA ARG A 196 29.50 22.49 -4.18
C ARG A 196 29.29 23.15 -5.56
N ASN A 197 29.55 24.45 -5.68
CA ASN A 197 29.42 25.24 -6.90
C ASN A 197 30.74 25.36 -7.71
N SER A 198 31.85 24.79 -7.25
CA SER A 198 33.16 24.79 -7.93
C SER A 198 33.76 23.39 -7.99
N LYS A 199 32.96 22.42 -8.45
CA LYS A 199 33.32 20.99 -8.43
C LYS A 199 34.36 20.58 -9.48
N SER A 200 34.43 21.23 -10.64
CA SER A 200 35.37 20.80 -11.67
C SER A 200 36.82 20.92 -11.17
N GLN A 201 37.61 19.88 -11.42
CA GLN A 201 39.00 19.72 -10.96
C GLN A 201 39.15 19.97 -9.47
N SER A 202 38.30 19.32 -8.68
CA SER A 202 38.34 19.39 -7.21
C SER A 202 38.30 18.00 -6.58
N PHE A 203 38.87 17.87 -5.39
CA PHE A 203 38.76 16.66 -4.58
C PHE A 203 38.86 17.00 -3.09
N GLY A 204 38.58 16.04 -2.22
CA GLY A 204 38.69 16.23 -0.78
C GLY A 204 38.11 15.06 0.00
N HIS A 205 38.07 15.20 1.31
CA HIS A 205 37.45 14.20 2.19
C HIS A 205 35.93 14.12 1.96
N PRO A 206 35.36 12.90 1.97
CA PRO A 206 33.93 12.73 1.78
C PRO A 206 33.14 13.32 2.96
N PRO A 207 32.07 14.09 2.69
CA PRO A 207 31.11 14.47 3.71
C PRO A 207 30.15 13.29 3.99
N PHE A 208 30.03 12.91 5.25
CA PHE A 208 29.19 11.82 5.72
C PHE A 208 28.08 12.31 6.64
N ALA A 209 26.91 11.69 6.54
CA ALA A 209 25.85 11.72 7.53
C ALA A 209 26.24 10.89 8.76
N ILE A 210 27.19 11.40 9.53
CA ILE A 210 27.72 10.76 10.75
C ILE A 210 27.78 11.82 11.85
N ALA A 211 27.41 11.42 13.07
CA ALA A 211 27.58 12.22 14.27
C ALA A 211 28.09 11.34 15.41
N ASN A 212 29.14 11.78 16.08
CA ASN A 212 29.74 11.09 17.22
C ASN A 212 30.10 9.62 16.92
N GLY A 213 30.71 9.35 15.76
CA GLY A 213 31.13 8.00 15.36
C GLY A 213 29.97 7.05 15.01
N LEU A 214 28.76 7.56 14.85
CA LEU A 214 27.55 6.81 14.51
C LEU A 214 26.87 7.37 13.28
N ARG A 215 26.24 6.50 12.48
CA ARG A 215 25.35 6.89 11.40
C ARG A 215 24.29 7.88 11.90
N ASP A 216 24.12 8.96 11.16
CA ASP A 216 22.90 9.73 11.14
C ASP A 216 22.04 9.31 9.94
N SER A 217 20.72 9.31 10.11
CA SER A 217 19.78 8.95 9.06
C SER A 217 18.39 9.53 9.35
N PRO A 218 17.48 9.57 8.37
CA PRO A 218 16.13 10.02 8.60
C PRO A 218 15.37 9.09 9.55
N ALA A 219 15.76 7.81 9.61
CA ALA A 219 15.29 6.85 10.59
C ALA A 219 15.70 7.17 12.03
N LYS A 220 16.89 7.75 12.25
CA LYS A 220 17.32 8.21 13.57
C LYS A 220 16.71 9.56 13.92
N THR A 221 16.88 10.53 13.04
CA THR A 221 16.65 11.95 13.35
C THR A 221 15.20 12.37 13.11
N PHE A 222 14.68 12.15 11.90
CA PHE A 222 13.34 12.63 11.52
C PHE A 222 12.25 11.76 12.14
N TYR A 223 12.36 10.42 12.04
CA TYR A 223 11.48 9.51 12.77
C TYR A 223 11.63 9.68 14.29
N GLY A 224 12.86 9.86 14.80
CA GLY A 224 13.11 10.10 16.23
C GLY A 224 12.34 11.29 16.78
N ASN A 225 12.24 12.37 16.02
CA ASN A 225 11.46 13.56 16.38
C ASN A 225 9.95 13.37 16.18
N ALA A 226 9.53 12.67 15.12
CA ALA A 226 8.11 12.47 14.81
C ALA A 226 7.43 11.45 15.73
N LYS A 227 8.13 10.38 16.16
CA LYS A 227 7.53 9.23 16.89
C LYS A 227 6.91 9.57 18.24
N ALA A 228 7.27 10.70 18.84
CA ALA A 228 6.69 11.17 20.10
C ALA A 228 5.35 11.91 19.92
N ARG A 229 4.99 12.27 18.67
CA ARG A 229 3.80 13.06 18.37
C ARG A 229 2.57 12.16 18.23
N SER A 230 1.48 12.51 18.91
CA SER A 230 0.25 11.70 18.92
C SER A 230 -0.46 11.62 17.57
N ASN A 231 -0.20 12.57 16.66
CA ASN A 231 -0.73 12.63 15.30
C ASN A 231 0.15 11.90 14.27
N PHE A 232 1.22 11.22 14.69
CA PHE A 232 2.11 10.48 13.80
C PHE A 232 2.13 8.98 14.14
N LYS A 233 2.09 8.14 13.11
CA LYS A 233 2.25 6.69 13.24
C LYS A 233 3.13 6.15 12.11
N LEU A 234 4.01 5.22 12.42
CA LEU A 234 4.74 4.42 11.43
C LEU A 234 4.43 2.94 11.66
N LEU A 235 4.05 2.24 10.61
CA LEU A 235 3.90 0.79 10.59
C LEU A 235 5.01 0.15 9.78
N THR A 236 5.74 -0.78 10.38
CA THR A 236 6.73 -1.63 9.71
C THR A 236 6.08 -2.91 9.18
N SER A 237 6.80 -3.66 8.35
CA SER A 237 6.32 -4.93 7.78
C SER A 237 4.96 -4.79 7.09
N SER A 238 4.71 -3.60 6.52
CA SER A 238 3.43 -3.14 6.02
C SER A 238 3.55 -2.70 4.56
N PRO A 239 3.93 -3.61 3.63
CA PRO A 239 4.10 -3.25 2.23
C PRO A 239 2.77 -2.78 1.64
N ALA A 240 2.75 -1.56 1.12
CA ALA A 240 1.59 -1.04 0.39
C ALA A 240 1.39 -1.85 -0.89
N SER A 241 0.15 -2.29 -1.11
CA SER A 241 -0.25 -3.06 -2.29
C SER A 241 -0.72 -2.13 -3.41
N TYR A 242 -1.64 -1.21 -3.09
CA TYR A 242 -2.16 -0.21 -4.02
C TYR A 242 -2.89 0.91 -3.28
N ILE A 243 -3.05 2.05 -3.96
CA ILE A 243 -3.88 3.18 -3.56
C ILE A 243 -5.30 2.92 -4.06
N VAL A 244 -6.29 3.05 -3.17
CA VAL A 244 -7.70 3.03 -3.57
C VAL A 244 -8.02 4.39 -4.19
N GLN A 245 -8.24 4.42 -5.50
CA GLN A 245 -8.59 5.64 -6.22
C GLN A 245 -9.64 5.41 -7.30
N SER A 246 -10.41 6.46 -7.59
CA SER A 246 -11.29 6.55 -8.75
C SER A 246 -11.06 7.88 -9.44
N ARG A 247 -10.79 7.86 -10.74
CA ARG A 247 -10.59 9.08 -11.57
C ARG A 247 -9.57 10.05 -10.96
N GLY A 248 -8.52 9.50 -10.36
CA GLY A 248 -7.42 10.27 -9.77
C GLY A 248 -7.70 10.83 -8.38
N VAL A 249 -8.80 10.45 -7.73
CA VAL A 249 -9.09 10.81 -6.34
C VAL A 249 -8.82 9.61 -5.46
N ALA A 250 -7.79 9.69 -4.62
CA ALA A 250 -7.46 8.67 -3.64
C ALA A 250 -8.36 8.78 -2.40
N THR A 251 -8.80 7.64 -1.88
CA THR A 251 -9.62 7.52 -0.65
C THR A 251 -8.94 6.70 0.44
N GLY A 252 -7.85 5.99 0.12
CA GLY A 252 -7.12 5.17 1.08
C GLY A 252 -6.01 4.38 0.43
N VAL A 253 -5.33 3.56 1.24
CA VAL A 253 -4.24 2.67 0.80
C VAL A 253 -4.53 1.28 1.34
N VAL A 254 -4.40 0.26 0.48
CA VAL A 254 -4.38 -1.14 0.88
C VAL A 254 -2.94 -1.57 1.09
N TYR A 255 -2.65 -2.16 2.25
CA TYR A 255 -1.34 -2.71 2.60
C TYR A 255 -1.47 -4.12 3.15
N SER A 256 -0.39 -4.88 3.14
CA SER A 256 -0.36 -6.22 3.75
C SER A 256 0.06 -6.13 5.21
N SER A 257 -0.64 -6.83 6.09
CA SER A 257 -0.25 -7.02 7.49
C SER A 257 -0.46 -8.48 7.86
N ASN A 258 0.61 -9.17 8.27
CA ASN A 258 0.59 -10.61 8.58
C ASN A 258 -0.05 -11.47 7.47
N GLY A 259 0.19 -11.11 6.21
CA GLY A 259 -0.37 -11.81 5.04
C GLY A 259 -1.84 -11.48 4.72
N GLN A 260 -2.47 -10.57 5.45
CA GLN A 260 -3.83 -10.08 5.19
C GLN A 260 -3.82 -8.70 4.56
N SER A 261 -4.71 -8.45 3.60
CA SER A 261 -4.93 -7.12 3.04
C SER A 261 -5.73 -6.26 4.01
N VAL A 262 -5.19 -5.09 4.36
CA VAL A 262 -5.81 -4.11 5.26
C VAL A 262 -5.98 -2.79 4.51
N LEU A 263 -7.19 -2.21 4.56
CA LEU A 263 -7.48 -0.87 4.06
C LEU A 263 -7.30 0.15 5.18
N VAL A 264 -6.53 1.20 4.93
CA VAL A 264 -6.52 2.42 5.74
C VAL A 264 -7.06 3.59 4.91
N ASN A 265 -8.00 4.34 5.49
CA ASN A 265 -8.72 5.41 4.79
C ASN A 265 -8.04 6.78 4.98
N LEU A 266 -8.21 7.63 3.97
CA LEU A 266 -7.89 9.06 4.08
C LEU A 266 -9.03 9.82 4.76
N SER A 267 -8.69 10.93 5.40
CA SER A 267 -9.67 11.96 5.77
C SER A 267 -10.26 12.62 4.51
N GLN A 268 -11.34 13.39 4.66
CA GLN A 268 -11.98 14.10 3.54
C GLN A 268 -11.05 15.08 2.80
N ARG A 269 -10.04 15.60 3.49
CA ARG A 269 -9.01 16.50 2.93
C ARG A 269 -7.68 15.80 2.65
N GLY A 270 -7.67 14.47 2.78
CA GLY A 270 -6.44 13.70 2.87
C GLY A 270 -5.74 13.54 1.52
N SER A 271 -4.47 13.16 1.60
CA SER A 271 -3.61 12.89 0.45
C SER A 271 -2.74 11.65 0.66
N VAL A 272 -2.39 10.98 -0.43
CA VAL A 272 -1.38 9.92 -0.42
C VAL A 272 -0.06 10.48 -0.93
N VAL A 273 1.04 10.11 -0.27
CA VAL A 273 2.41 10.45 -0.70
C VAL A 273 3.14 9.16 -1.02
N VAL A 274 3.60 9.01 -2.25
CA VAL A 274 4.41 7.87 -2.67
C VAL A 274 5.88 8.24 -2.51
N ALA A 275 6.57 7.56 -1.59
CA ALA A 275 7.99 7.72 -1.28
C ALA A 275 8.69 6.35 -1.29
N ALA A 276 8.31 5.49 -2.24
CA ALA A 276 8.76 4.10 -2.34
C ALA A 276 10.14 3.97 -3.02
N GLY A 277 10.71 5.06 -3.51
CA GLY A 277 11.99 5.12 -4.22
C GLY A 277 11.81 5.04 -5.74
N ALA A 278 12.81 5.53 -6.48
CA ALA A 278 12.74 5.70 -7.93
C ALA A 278 12.29 4.45 -8.70
N VAL A 279 12.69 3.25 -8.24
CA VAL A 279 12.32 2.00 -8.90
C VAL A 279 10.92 1.52 -8.47
N SER A 280 10.49 1.75 -7.22
CA SER A 280 9.22 1.18 -6.71
C SER A 280 8.04 2.15 -6.75
N THR A 281 8.26 3.47 -6.86
CA THR A 281 7.17 4.45 -6.99
C THR A 281 6.31 4.23 -8.23
N PRO A 282 6.88 3.98 -9.43
CA PRO A 282 6.05 3.63 -10.59
C PRO A 282 5.26 2.33 -10.39
N LYS A 283 5.83 1.33 -9.71
CA LYS A 283 5.13 0.08 -9.36
C LYS A 283 3.86 0.36 -8.57
N VAL A 284 3.96 1.14 -7.50
CA VAL A 284 2.82 1.49 -6.64
C VAL A 284 1.74 2.23 -7.44
N LEU A 285 2.14 3.23 -8.24
CA LEU A 285 1.19 4.00 -9.05
C LEU A 285 0.46 3.13 -10.09
N MET A 286 1.20 2.32 -10.85
CA MET A 286 0.62 1.44 -11.89
C MET A 286 -0.33 0.41 -11.29
N GLN A 287 0.02 -0.22 -10.15
CA GLN A 287 -0.85 -1.16 -9.43
C GLN A 287 -2.09 -0.49 -8.84
N SER A 288 -2.13 0.84 -8.79
CA SER A 288 -3.25 1.67 -8.32
C SER A 288 -4.12 2.22 -9.47
N GLY A 289 -3.89 1.79 -10.71
CA GLY A 289 -4.63 2.27 -11.86
C GLY A 289 -4.22 3.67 -12.34
N VAL A 290 -3.00 4.11 -11.99
CA VAL A 290 -2.40 5.39 -12.39
C VAL A 290 -1.08 5.11 -13.11
N GLY A 291 -1.03 5.26 -14.43
CA GLY A 291 0.15 4.84 -15.21
C GLY A 291 -0.03 4.87 -16.72
N PRO A 292 0.97 4.38 -17.48
CA PRO A 292 0.89 4.26 -18.93
C PRO A 292 -0.26 3.35 -19.36
N GLN A 293 -1.01 3.73 -20.39
CA GLN A 293 -2.21 3.00 -20.82
C GLN A 293 -1.90 1.52 -21.13
N SER A 294 -0.76 1.24 -21.75
CA SER A 294 -0.31 -0.11 -22.08
C SER A 294 -0.09 -0.97 -20.83
N GLN A 295 0.56 -0.40 -19.82
CA GLN A 295 0.83 -1.06 -18.54
C GLN A 295 -0.47 -1.32 -17.76
N LEU A 296 -1.37 -0.32 -17.70
CA LEU A 296 -2.66 -0.48 -17.05
C LEU A 296 -3.53 -1.55 -17.74
N GLN A 297 -3.50 -1.63 -19.07
CA GLN A 297 -4.24 -2.65 -19.80
C GLN A 297 -3.65 -4.05 -19.58
N LEU A 298 -2.31 -4.16 -19.54
CA LEU A 298 -1.62 -5.41 -19.21
C LEU A 298 -2.07 -5.91 -17.83
N LEU A 299 -2.05 -5.06 -16.80
CA LEU A 299 -2.45 -5.45 -15.44
C LEU A 299 -3.92 -5.85 -15.32
N VAL A 300 -4.82 -5.20 -16.08
CA VAL A 300 -6.22 -5.64 -16.17
C VAL A 300 -6.35 -7.04 -16.78
N ASN A 301 -5.59 -7.32 -17.84
CA ASN A 301 -5.62 -8.61 -18.51
C ASN A 301 -5.07 -9.74 -17.63
N GLN A 302 -4.10 -9.45 -16.76
CA GLN A 302 -3.58 -10.40 -15.78
C GLN A 302 -4.61 -10.76 -14.69
N GLY A 303 -5.47 -9.80 -14.30
CA GLY A 303 -6.64 -10.06 -13.45
C GLY A 303 -6.37 -10.20 -11.94
N ASN A 304 -5.11 -10.09 -11.51
CA ASN A 304 -4.61 -10.23 -10.13
C ASN A 304 -4.09 -8.91 -9.52
N PHE A 305 -4.41 -7.77 -10.15
CA PHE A 305 -4.10 -6.42 -9.64
C PHE A 305 -5.40 -5.66 -9.29
N PRO A 306 -5.94 -5.85 -8.06
CA PRO A 306 -7.25 -5.31 -7.68
C PRO A 306 -7.34 -3.78 -7.63
N GLY A 307 -6.20 -3.07 -7.54
CA GLY A 307 -6.16 -1.61 -7.62
C GLY A 307 -6.35 -1.06 -9.04
N VAL A 308 -6.34 -1.89 -10.07
CA VAL A 308 -6.55 -1.48 -11.47
C VAL A 308 -7.97 -1.82 -11.91
N SER A 309 -8.81 -0.78 -12.04
CA SER A 309 -10.20 -0.94 -12.48
C SER A 309 -10.31 -1.53 -13.89
N LYS A 310 -11.25 -2.47 -14.07
CA LYS A 310 -11.68 -2.99 -15.39
C LYS A 310 -12.42 -1.93 -16.21
N ASP A 311 -13.11 -1.01 -15.55
CA ASP A 311 -13.69 0.17 -16.18
C ASP A 311 -12.57 1.18 -16.44
N ALA A 312 -12.25 1.37 -17.72
CA ALA A 312 -11.21 2.27 -18.18
C ALA A 312 -11.42 3.72 -17.73
N SER A 313 -12.68 4.16 -17.54
CA SER A 313 -13.00 5.53 -17.13
C SER A 313 -12.62 5.83 -15.68
N GLN A 314 -12.32 4.82 -14.87
CA GLN A 314 -11.86 5.00 -13.48
C GLN A 314 -10.34 5.14 -13.35
N ARG A 315 -9.60 4.82 -14.42
CA ARG A 315 -8.12 4.83 -14.44
C ARG A 315 -7.60 6.23 -14.76
N VAL A 316 -6.35 6.50 -14.39
CA VAL A 316 -5.63 7.72 -14.77
C VAL A 316 -4.50 7.34 -15.70
N VAL A 317 -4.58 7.80 -16.95
CA VAL A 317 -3.52 7.60 -17.93
C VAL A 317 -2.46 8.68 -17.75
N ASN A 318 -1.24 8.25 -17.46
CA ASN A 318 -0.06 9.10 -17.39
C ASN A 318 1.14 8.31 -17.94
N GLU A 319 1.47 8.57 -19.21
CA GLU A 319 2.50 7.86 -19.97
C GLU A 319 3.93 8.08 -19.45
N ASN A 320 4.13 9.05 -18.54
CA ASN A 320 5.45 9.38 -18.00
C ASN A 320 5.78 8.64 -16.71
N ILE A 321 4.82 7.94 -16.10
CA ILE A 321 5.09 7.12 -14.91
C ILE A 321 5.98 5.94 -15.30
N GLY A 322 7.13 5.83 -14.65
CA GLY A 322 8.14 4.81 -14.90
C GLY A 322 9.09 5.17 -16.03
N ASN A 323 8.79 6.16 -16.86
CA ASN A 323 9.62 6.55 -17.99
C ASN A 323 10.79 7.43 -17.54
N GLY A 324 11.95 7.31 -18.18
CA GLY A 324 13.10 8.17 -17.91
C GLY A 324 13.92 7.77 -16.68
N LEU A 325 13.80 6.53 -16.20
CA LEU A 325 14.67 6.01 -15.15
C LEU A 325 16.13 6.07 -15.61
N PHE A 326 17.00 6.63 -14.79
CA PHE A 326 18.46 6.54 -14.95
C PHE A 326 19.10 5.98 -13.69
N ASP A 327 20.34 5.52 -13.84
CA ASP A 327 21.29 5.28 -12.76
C ASP A 327 22.61 5.95 -13.14
N THR A 328 23.44 6.29 -12.16
CA THR A 328 24.83 6.68 -12.41
C THR A 328 25.62 5.42 -12.80
N LEU A 329 26.53 5.56 -13.78
CA LEU A 329 27.40 4.48 -14.24
C LEU A 329 28.74 4.53 -13.52
N GLU A 330 29.35 3.39 -13.24
CA GLU A 330 30.71 3.34 -12.68
C GLU A 330 31.62 2.29 -13.32
N ILE A 331 32.93 2.56 -13.24
CA ILE A 331 34.01 1.59 -13.39
C ILE A 331 34.75 1.55 -12.06
N MET A 332 34.81 0.38 -11.43
CA MET A 332 35.66 0.14 -10.27
C MET A 332 37.01 -0.42 -10.72
N ALA A 333 38.11 0.04 -10.13
CA ALA A 333 39.46 -0.41 -10.46
C ALA A 333 40.36 -0.51 -9.23
N THR A 334 41.29 -1.45 -9.30
CA THR A 334 42.32 -1.69 -8.28
C THR A 334 43.67 -1.24 -8.80
N PHE A 335 44.42 -0.54 -7.95
CA PHE A 335 45.78 -0.10 -8.18
C PHE A 335 46.68 -0.59 -7.05
N ASP A 336 47.95 -0.84 -7.37
CA ASP A 336 48.99 -1.19 -6.42
C ASP A 336 49.93 0.00 -6.19
N ASN A 337 50.30 0.24 -4.94
CA ASN A 337 51.30 1.24 -4.61
C ASN A 337 52.08 0.82 -3.36
N PRO A 338 53.42 0.89 -3.35
CA PRO A 338 54.23 0.48 -2.20
C PRO A 338 54.00 1.34 -0.95
N LYS A 339 53.41 2.54 -1.08
CA LYS A 339 53.03 3.39 0.07
C LYS A 339 51.69 3.00 0.71
N MET A 340 50.98 2.03 0.13
CA MET A 340 49.65 1.65 0.59
C MET A 340 49.73 0.65 1.74
N SER A 341 48.85 0.81 2.72
CA SER A 341 48.50 -0.21 3.71
C SER A 341 47.00 -0.43 3.66
N ALA A 342 46.58 -1.53 3.03
CA ALA A 342 45.17 -1.81 2.78
C ALA A 342 44.41 -2.07 4.08
N PHE A 343 43.20 -1.52 4.16
CA PHE A 343 42.25 -1.75 5.22
C PHE A 343 40.93 -2.22 4.60
N ASP A 344 40.50 -3.42 4.95
CA ASP A 344 39.25 -4.02 4.46
C ASP A 344 38.23 -4.06 5.59
N HIS A 345 37.21 -3.21 5.53
CA HIS A 345 36.10 -3.20 6.46
C HIS A 345 35.36 -4.55 6.51
N GLY A 346 35.24 -5.23 5.38
CA GLY A 346 34.59 -6.55 5.28
C GLY A 346 35.28 -7.63 6.10
N SER A 347 36.59 -7.50 6.35
CA SER A 347 37.36 -8.42 7.19
C SER A 347 37.12 -8.24 8.70
N ARG A 348 36.46 -7.14 9.10
CA ARG A 348 36.17 -6.78 10.50
C ARG A 348 37.41 -6.87 11.43
N PRO A 349 38.47 -6.08 11.21
CA PRO A 349 39.70 -6.18 11.99
C PRO A 349 39.46 -5.95 13.49
N SER A 350 39.84 -6.92 14.33
CA SER A 350 39.56 -6.89 15.77
C SER A 350 40.18 -5.69 16.50
N TRP A 351 41.37 -5.23 16.06
CA TRP A 351 42.04 -4.06 16.64
C TRP A 351 41.25 -2.77 16.37
N ALA A 352 40.67 -2.62 15.18
CA ALA A 352 39.89 -1.44 14.80
C ALA A 352 38.56 -1.39 15.58
N ILE A 353 37.89 -2.54 15.68
CA ILE A 353 36.68 -2.69 16.50
C ILE A 353 36.99 -2.42 17.97
N ASN A 354 38.10 -2.95 18.51
CA ASN A 354 38.49 -2.70 19.89
C ASN A 354 38.77 -1.21 20.15
N GLN A 355 39.48 -0.53 19.25
CA GLN A 355 39.67 0.91 19.37
C GLN A 355 38.32 1.65 19.39
N TYR A 356 37.41 1.30 18.49
CA TYR A 356 36.07 1.89 18.45
C TYR A 356 35.27 1.68 19.73
N THR A 357 35.27 0.47 20.30
CA THR A 357 34.51 0.17 21.52
C THR A 357 35.16 0.75 22.78
N THR A 358 36.48 0.97 22.81
CA THR A 358 37.20 1.39 24.03
C THR A 358 37.64 2.85 24.02
N LYS A 359 37.60 3.55 22.88
CA LYS A 359 38.09 4.93 22.72
C LYS A 359 36.99 5.89 22.26
N GLY A 360 35.79 5.75 22.81
CA GLY A 360 34.68 6.68 22.56
C GLY A 360 34.24 6.70 21.10
N HIS A 361 34.22 5.53 20.44
CA HIS A 361 33.76 5.37 19.06
C HIS A 361 34.64 6.05 18.02
N SER A 362 35.92 6.23 18.37
CA SER A 362 36.97 6.74 17.49
C SER A 362 37.75 5.63 16.80
N GLY A 363 38.60 6.00 15.84
CA GLY A 363 39.35 5.05 15.02
C GLY A 363 38.75 4.83 13.63
N PRO A 364 39.34 3.90 12.85
CA PRO A 364 38.95 3.62 11.47
C PRO A 364 37.54 3.00 11.34
N TRP A 365 37.03 2.38 12.40
CA TRP A 365 35.67 1.81 12.42
C TRP A 365 34.56 2.87 12.52
N ALA A 366 34.93 4.13 12.82
CA ALA A 366 34.01 5.26 12.87
C ALA A 366 33.64 5.81 11.47
N SER A 367 34.23 5.26 10.40
CA SER A 367 34.01 5.67 9.01
C SER A 367 33.66 4.47 8.13
N PRO A 368 32.87 4.65 7.06
CA PRO A 368 32.76 3.65 5.98
C PRO A 368 33.98 3.71 5.02
N ASP A 369 33.99 2.83 4.03
CA ASP A 369 35.11 2.61 3.10
C ASP A 369 35.59 3.83 2.29
N PRO A 370 34.72 4.74 1.76
CA PRO A 370 35.18 5.87 0.97
C PRO A 370 36.11 6.79 1.75
N ILE A 371 37.28 7.11 1.20
CA ILE A 371 38.26 8.01 1.84
C ILE A 371 38.48 9.32 1.09
N LEU A 372 38.12 9.38 -0.19
CA LEU A 372 38.29 10.54 -1.07
C LEU A 372 37.11 10.64 -2.03
N ILE A 373 36.66 11.86 -2.28
CA ILE A 373 35.73 12.19 -3.37
C ILE A 373 36.38 13.25 -4.25
N GLY A 374 36.32 13.06 -5.57
CA GLY A 374 36.76 14.02 -6.57
C GLY A 374 35.71 14.25 -7.65
N TYR A 375 35.78 15.39 -8.32
CA TYR A 375 34.89 15.77 -9.41
C TYR A 375 35.65 16.44 -10.55
N GLU A 376 35.20 16.17 -11.78
CA GLU A 376 35.70 16.84 -12.98
C GLU A 376 34.63 16.87 -14.07
N THR A 377 34.60 17.95 -14.84
CA THR A 377 33.76 18.03 -16.04
C THR A 377 34.64 17.99 -17.28
N VAL A 378 34.47 16.97 -18.12
CA VAL A 378 35.24 16.79 -19.37
C VAL A 378 34.27 16.63 -20.54
N ASN A 379 34.40 17.48 -21.56
CA ASN A 379 33.54 17.46 -22.75
C ASN A 379 32.03 17.49 -22.43
N GLY A 380 31.64 18.25 -21.40
CA GLY A 380 30.25 18.36 -20.95
C GLY A 380 29.72 17.17 -20.14
N ASN A 381 30.56 16.18 -19.82
CA ASN A 381 30.21 15.07 -18.94
C ASN A 381 30.76 15.34 -17.53
N ASP A 382 29.91 15.14 -16.52
CA ASP A 382 30.28 15.28 -15.12
C ASP A 382 30.68 13.93 -14.52
N PHE A 383 31.95 13.85 -14.12
CA PHE A 383 32.54 12.68 -13.50
C PHE A 383 32.71 12.87 -12.00
N GLN A 384 32.56 11.78 -11.27
CA GLN A 384 32.97 11.67 -9.87
C GLN A 384 34.03 10.58 -9.75
N VAL A 385 34.94 10.72 -8.79
CA VAL A 385 35.84 9.66 -8.39
C VAL A 385 35.71 9.43 -6.90
N THR A 386 35.54 8.17 -6.49
CA THR A 386 35.57 7.75 -5.09
C THR A 386 36.80 6.88 -4.87
N GLY A 387 37.63 7.22 -3.87
CA GLY A 387 38.79 6.43 -3.47
C GLY A 387 38.49 5.52 -2.28
N PHE A 388 39.10 4.34 -2.24
CA PHE A 388 38.90 3.30 -1.23
C PHE A 388 40.23 2.82 -0.66
N CYS A 389 40.22 2.40 0.60
CA CYS A 389 41.40 1.94 1.33
C CYS A 389 41.80 0.47 1.08
N HIS A 390 41.22 -0.18 0.09
CA HIS A 390 41.58 -1.54 -0.32
C HIS A 390 41.30 -1.77 -1.81
N GLY A 391 41.90 -2.80 -2.40
CA GLY A 391 41.55 -3.27 -3.74
C GLY A 391 40.22 -4.02 -3.78
N PHE A 392 39.65 -4.17 -4.97
CA PHE A 392 38.44 -4.97 -5.20
C PHE A 392 38.80 -6.42 -5.56
N ASN A 393 37.92 -7.38 -5.26
CA ASN A 393 38.04 -8.81 -5.64
C ASN A 393 39.33 -9.52 -5.18
N GLY A 394 39.72 -9.41 -3.91
CA GLY A 394 40.82 -10.19 -3.32
C GLY A 394 42.22 -9.59 -3.52
N GLY A 395 42.36 -8.27 -3.35
CA GLY A 395 43.62 -7.54 -3.52
C GLY A 395 44.69 -7.80 -2.44
N SER A 396 45.90 -7.33 -2.68
CA SER A 396 47.03 -7.39 -1.74
C SER A 396 46.97 -6.28 -0.67
N THR A 397 47.86 -6.35 0.32
CA THR A 397 48.02 -5.31 1.35
C THR A 397 48.52 -3.97 0.82
N THR A 398 48.99 -3.92 -0.43
CA THR A 398 49.48 -2.72 -1.12
C THR A 398 48.47 -2.20 -2.15
N ASN A 399 47.26 -2.80 -2.20
CA ASN A 399 46.22 -2.37 -3.14
C ASN A 399 45.28 -1.34 -2.54
N PHE A 400 44.85 -0.41 -3.39
CA PHE A 400 43.76 0.52 -3.12
C PHE A 400 42.78 0.56 -4.31
N GLY A 401 41.58 1.06 -4.06
CA GLY A 401 40.48 1.05 -5.02
C GLY A 401 40.13 2.45 -5.47
N ILE A 402 39.67 2.57 -6.71
CA ILE A 402 38.93 3.74 -7.18
C ILE A 402 37.64 3.29 -7.85
N ALA A 403 36.59 4.10 -7.72
CA ALA A 403 35.41 4.01 -8.56
C ALA A 403 35.29 5.33 -9.33
N VAL A 404 35.22 5.26 -10.66
CA VAL A 404 35.04 6.40 -11.56
C VAL A 404 33.61 6.37 -12.05
N TYR A 405 32.87 7.46 -11.83
CA TYR A 405 31.45 7.59 -12.05
C TYR A 405 31.17 8.54 -13.21
N LEU A 406 30.18 8.23 -14.05
CA LEU A 406 29.51 9.20 -14.92
C LEU A 406 28.16 9.54 -14.30
N ASN A 407 28.05 10.72 -13.67
CA ASN A 407 26.94 11.05 -12.78
C ASN A 407 25.60 11.23 -13.50
N ASN A 408 25.62 11.82 -14.69
CA ASN A 408 24.44 12.01 -15.53
C ASN A 408 24.64 11.39 -16.91
N PRO A 409 24.58 10.05 -17.04
CA PRO A 409 24.64 9.43 -18.35
C PRO A 409 23.44 9.85 -19.20
N THR A 410 23.53 9.72 -20.52
CA THR A 410 22.43 9.96 -21.45
C THR A 410 21.44 8.80 -21.48
N SER A 411 21.87 7.59 -21.11
CA SER A 411 21.07 6.38 -21.00
C SER A 411 19.84 6.57 -20.11
N ARG A 412 18.69 6.16 -20.61
CA ARG A 412 17.41 6.13 -19.89
C ARG A 412 16.69 4.83 -20.17
N THR A 413 15.96 4.32 -19.18
CA THR A 413 15.09 3.14 -19.30
C THR A 413 13.69 3.44 -18.74
N LYS A 414 12.85 2.41 -18.68
CA LYS A 414 11.51 2.48 -18.09
C LYS A 414 11.31 1.39 -17.05
N CYS A 415 10.55 1.69 -16.00
CA CYS A 415 10.05 0.68 -15.08
C CYS A 415 8.71 0.14 -15.59
N ILE A 416 8.58 -1.18 -15.73
CA ILE A 416 7.43 -1.82 -16.38
C ILE A 416 7.05 -3.15 -15.69
N PHE A 417 5.78 -3.52 -15.86
CA PHE A 417 5.30 -4.88 -15.67
C PHE A 417 5.43 -5.69 -16.96
N GLN A 418 5.74 -6.96 -16.80
CA GLN A 418 5.80 -7.95 -17.87
C GLN A 418 4.51 -8.77 -17.96
N SER A 419 4.33 -9.50 -19.06
CA SER A 419 3.14 -10.31 -19.31
C SER A 419 2.96 -11.51 -18.36
N ASP A 420 3.92 -11.79 -17.49
CA ASP A 420 3.80 -12.79 -16.41
C ASP A 420 3.45 -12.13 -15.05
N GLY A 421 3.24 -10.81 -15.03
CA GLY A 421 2.93 -10.03 -13.83
C GLY A 421 4.15 -9.62 -13.00
N SER A 422 5.36 -10.03 -13.40
CA SER A 422 6.60 -9.60 -12.76
C SER A 422 6.87 -8.10 -13.01
N TYR A 423 7.58 -7.46 -12.09
CA TYR A 423 7.94 -6.05 -12.18
C TYR A 423 9.45 -5.87 -12.34
N HIS A 424 9.87 -5.18 -13.39
CA HIS A 424 11.26 -5.05 -13.81
C HIS A 424 11.53 -3.62 -14.28
N PHE A 425 12.80 -3.24 -14.36
CA PHE A 425 13.21 -2.21 -15.31
C PHE A 425 13.41 -2.86 -16.69
N ASP A 426 13.20 -2.10 -17.76
CA ASP A 426 13.43 -2.56 -19.12
C ASP A 426 14.94 -2.81 -19.32
N LEU A 427 15.32 -4.09 -19.27
CA LEU A 427 16.70 -4.57 -19.38
C LEU A 427 17.17 -4.70 -20.82
N ASP A 428 16.25 -4.68 -21.79
CA ASP A 428 16.57 -4.67 -23.21
C ASP A 428 17.09 -3.28 -23.64
N SER A 429 16.82 -2.26 -22.81
CA SER A 429 17.42 -0.94 -22.96
C SER A 429 18.92 -0.93 -22.66
N ALA A 430 19.66 -0.08 -23.37
CA ALA A 430 21.09 0.11 -23.17
C ALA A 430 21.43 0.96 -21.93
N LEU A 431 20.80 0.70 -20.77
CA LEU A 431 20.99 1.49 -19.55
C LEU A 431 22.47 1.54 -19.14
N TYR A 432 23.19 0.43 -19.25
CA TYR A 432 24.61 0.33 -18.89
C TYR A 432 25.53 0.11 -20.10
N SER A 433 24.97 0.11 -21.32
CA SER A 433 25.67 -0.24 -22.56
C SER A 433 25.54 0.81 -23.67
N ASN A 434 25.00 2.00 -23.37
CA ASN A 434 24.94 3.11 -24.32
C ASN A 434 26.34 3.47 -24.84
N GLY A 435 26.52 3.51 -26.15
CA GLY A 435 27.84 3.72 -26.77
C GLY A 435 28.49 5.06 -26.43
N GLY A 436 27.70 6.14 -26.30
CA GLY A 436 28.20 7.46 -25.95
C GLY A 436 28.65 7.52 -24.49
N ASP A 437 27.82 7.02 -23.58
CA ASP A 437 28.12 7.03 -22.15
C ASP A 437 29.32 6.12 -21.82
N THR A 438 29.35 4.92 -22.41
CA THR A 438 30.46 3.98 -22.22
C THR A 438 31.76 4.51 -22.82
N ALA A 439 31.71 5.19 -23.97
CA ALA A 439 32.89 5.85 -24.54
C ALA A 439 33.41 6.97 -23.64
N ALA A 440 32.52 7.84 -23.14
CA ALA A 440 32.87 8.94 -22.24
C ALA A 440 33.51 8.43 -20.93
N LEU A 441 32.88 7.44 -20.29
CA LEU A 441 33.37 6.87 -19.04
C LEU A 441 34.70 6.13 -19.23
N ASN A 442 34.88 5.38 -20.33
CA ASN A 442 36.17 4.74 -20.62
C ASN A 442 37.28 5.75 -20.91
N ALA A 443 36.99 6.81 -21.67
CA ALA A 443 37.96 7.86 -21.95
C ALA A 443 38.44 8.53 -20.66
N TYR A 444 37.50 8.90 -19.79
CA TYR A 444 37.83 9.51 -18.51
C TYR A 444 38.55 8.55 -17.56
N PHE A 445 38.14 7.28 -17.51
CA PHE A 445 38.85 6.25 -16.75
C PHE A 445 40.31 6.12 -17.20
N ASN A 446 40.58 6.06 -18.50
CA ASN A 446 41.94 5.94 -19.03
C ASN A 446 42.78 7.19 -18.69
N GLN A 447 42.18 8.37 -18.75
CA GLN A 447 42.79 9.62 -18.33
C GLN A 447 43.14 9.58 -16.83
N PHE A 448 42.19 9.21 -15.96
CA PHE A 448 42.41 9.12 -14.52
C PHE A 448 43.44 8.05 -14.14
N GLN A 449 43.40 6.90 -14.81
CA GLN A 449 44.41 5.84 -14.68
C GLN A 449 45.81 6.39 -14.96
N SER A 450 45.98 7.22 -16.00
CA SER A 450 47.27 7.85 -16.32
C SER A 450 47.76 8.79 -15.21
N TYR A 451 46.85 9.42 -14.46
CA TYR A 451 47.20 10.28 -13.32
C TYR A 451 47.83 9.45 -12.21
N LEU A 452 47.17 8.36 -11.82
CA LEU A 452 47.67 7.45 -10.79
C LEU A 452 48.99 6.78 -11.20
N GLN A 453 49.13 6.39 -12.47
CA GLN A 453 50.37 5.81 -12.99
C GLN A 453 51.52 6.81 -12.97
N SER A 454 51.27 8.08 -13.33
CA SER A 454 52.29 9.13 -13.19
C SER A 454 52.65 9.43 -11.73
N GLY A 455 51.71 9.19 -10.80
CA GLY A 455 51.92 9.28 -9.36
C GLY A 455 52.62 8.05 -8.74
N GLY A 456 53.05 7.08 -9.56
CA GLY A 456 53.79 5.91 -9.11
C GLY A 456 52.95 4.69 -8.71
N SER A 457 51.66 4.66 -9.06
CA SER A 457 50.79 3.49 -8.83
C SER A 457 50.72 2.58 -10.05
N SER A 458 50.66 1.27 -9.86
CA SER A 458 50.50 0.30 -10.94
C SER A 458 49.03 -0.12 -11.08
N PHE A 459 48.51 -0.16 -12.30
CA PHE A 459 47.15 -0.68 -12.54
C PHE A 459 47.12 -2.20 -12.38
N VAL A 460 46.12 -2.74 -11.67
CA VAL A 460 45.96 -4.18 -11.43
C VAL A 460 44.80 -4.74 -12.26
N GLN A 461 43.58 -4.23 -12.01
CA GLN A 461 42.37 -4.72 -12.67
C GLN A 461 41.25 -3.69 -12.59
N ARG A 462 40.20 -3.89 -13.41
CA ARG A 462 38.96 -3.12 -13.36
C ARG A 462 37.74 -3.99 -13.66
N THR A 463 36.57 -3.51 -13.25
CA THR A 463 35.28 -4.13 -13.58
C THR A 463 34.80 -3.72 -14.97
N ASN A 464 33.76 -4.41 -15.44
CA ASN A 464 32.89 -3.86 -16.48
C ASN A 464 32.13 -2.64 -15.94
N ILE A 465 31.53 -1.86 -16.85
CA ILE A 465 30.65 -0.75 -16.48
C ILE A 465 29.40 -1.32 -15.83
N VAL A 466 29.06 -0.82 -14.64
CA VAL A 466 27.89 -1.23 -13.85
C VAL A 466 27.14 0.00 -13.35
N GLY A 467 25.92 -0.22 -12.84
CA GLY A 467 25.16 0.81 -12.12
C GLY A 467 25.62 0.97 -10.66
N THR A 468 25.23 2.09 -10.06
CA THR A 468 25.67 2.51 -8.71
C THR A 468 24.53 2.51 -7.69
N ASN A 469 23.31 2.13 -8.12
CA ASN A 469 22.09 2.19 -7.32
C ASN A 469 21.65 3.64 -6.97
N HIS A 470 22.07 4.63 -7.76
CA HIS A 470 21.65 6.04 -7.69
C HIS A 470 20.46 6.30 -8.61
N TYR A 471 19.41 5.49 -8.48
CA TYR A 471 18.25 5.58 -9.37
C TYR A 471 17.47 6.90 -9.19
N GLY A 472 17.08 7.50 -10.32
CA GLY A 472 16.21 8.67 -10.39
C GLY A 472 15.44 8.76 -11.71
N GLY A 473 14.60 9.78 -11.89
CA GLY A 473 14.01 10.14 -13.19
C GLY A 473 12.73 9.42 -13.61
N SER A 474 12.29 8.40 -12.87
CA SER A 474 11.11 7.61 -13.24
C SER A 474 9.76 8.31 -13.04
N CYS A 475 9.74 9.52 -12.48
CA CYS A 475 8.54 10.35 -12.36
C CYS A 475 8.88 11.84 -12.24
N ILE A 476 9.47 12.44 -13.27
CA ILE A 476 9.95 13.84 -13.20
C ILE A 476 8.83 14.90 -13.01
N PRO A 477 9.10 16.00 -12.27
CA PRO A 477 8.19 17.12 -12.11
C PRO A 477 8.40 18.21 -13.16
N SER A 478 7.36 19.00 -13.43
CA SER A 478 7.47 20.22 -14.24
C SER A 478 6.41 21.26 -13.88
N ASN A 479 6.84 22.52 -13.76
CA ASN A 479 5.94 23.68 -13.63
C ASN A 479 5.22 24.01 -14.95
N ASN A 480 5.79 23.62 -16.09
CA ASN A 480 5.20 23.90 -17.37
C ASN A 480 4.05 22.93 -17.64
N ALA A 481 2.82 23.44 -17.66
CA ALA A 481 1.63 22.62 -17.89
C ALA A 481 1.64 21.89 -19.25
N ASN A 482 2.39 22.42 -20.22
CA ASN A 482 2.53 21.89 -21.57
C ASN A 482 3.73 20.94 -21.73
N ASP A 483 4.51 20.71 -20.67
CA ASP A 483 5.58 19.73 -20.70
C ASP A 483 4.99 18.32 -20.76
N ALA A 484 5.01 17.73 -21.96
CA ALA A 484 4.47 16.41 -22.22
C ALA A 484 5.26 15.29 -21.52
N SER A 485 6.45 15.56 -20.98
CA SER A 485 7.29 14.58 -20.28
C SER A 485 7.07 14.52 -18.77
N ARG A 486 6.24 15.43 -18.23
CA ARG A 486 6.05 15.53 -16.78
C ARG A 486 5.18 14.39 -16.25
N CYS A 487 5.65 13.73 -15.21
CA CYS A 487 4.90 12.75 -14.43
C CYS A 487 4.10 13.45 -13.32
N THR A 488 4.70 14.46 -12.69
CA THR A 488 4.08 15.32 -11.67
C THR A 488 4.07 16.77 -12.10
N ASP A 489 3.18 17.57 -11.52
CA ASP A 489 3.27 19.02 -11.61
C ASP A 489 4.37 19.58 -10.68
N GLY A 490 4.56 20.90 -10.70
CA GLY A 490 5.54 21.59 -9.87
C GLY A 490 5.40 21.37 -8.37
N SER A 491 4.20 21.05 -7.89
CA SER A 491 3.91 20.74 -6.49
C SER A 491 4.19 19.28 -6.12
N PHE A 492 4.70 18.50 -7.06
CA PHE A 492 4.93 17.05 -6.98
C PHE A 492 3.65 16.22 -6.94
N LYS A 493 2.51 16.79 -7.32
CA LYS A 493 1.26 16.05 -7.48
C LYS A 493 1.27 15.30 -8.79
N VAL A 494 0.90 14.03 -8.77
CA VAL A 494 0.85 13.17 -9.98
C VAL A 494 -0.17 13.73 -10.96
N VAL A 495 0.26 13.98 -12.20
CA VAL A 495 -0.62 14.53 -13.24
C VAL A 495 -1.79 13.58 -13.48
N GLY A 496 -2.99 14.16 -13.54
CA GLY A 496 -4.26 13.42 -13.65
C GLY A 496 -4.86 13.01 -12.31
N THR A 497 -4.22 13.32 -11.19
CA THR A 497 -4.72 13.05 -9.84
C THR A 497 -5.03 14.33 -9.07
N SER A 498 -5.88 14.21 -8.04
CA SER A 498 -6.30 15.33 -7.18
C SER A 498 -5.48 15.42 -5.89
N ASN A 499 -5.05 14.28 -5.34
CA ASN A 499 -4.46 14.20 -4.02
C ASN A 499 -3.41 13.06 -3.88
N ILE A 500 -2.73 12.70 -4.97
CA ILE A 500 -1.60 11.76 -4.95
C ILE A 500 -0.32 12.53 -5.26
N PHE A 501 0.65 12.49 -4.35
CA PHE A 501 1.93 13.20 -4.44
C PHE A 501 3.10 12.21 -4.45
N VAL A 502 4.26 12.68 -4.87
CA VAL A 502 5.53 11.93 -4.84
C VAL A 502 6.55 12.69 -4.01
N ALA A 503 7.37 11.97 -3.23
CA ALA A 503 8.37 12.57 -2.34
C ALA A 503 9.66 11.76 -2.28
N ASP A 504 10.17 11.29 -3.42
CA ASP A 504 11.42 10.53 -3.49
C ASP A 504 12.25 10.83 -4.75
N ALA A 505 13.35 10.09 -4.92
CA ALA A 505 14.30 10.26 -6.01
C ALA A 505 13.72 10.05 -7.42
N SER A 506 12.52 9.47 -7.57
CA SER A 506 11.83 9.40 -8.88
C SER A 506 11.64 10.79 -9.51
N LEU A 507 11.54 11.84 -8.69
CA LEU A 507 11.42 13.22 -9.15
C LEU A 507 12.73 13.79 -9.72
N MET A 508 13.89 13.22 -9.40
CA MET A 508 15.17 13.75 -9.89
C MET A 508 15.22 13.76 -11.40
N ARG A 509 15.58 14.88 -12.03
CA ARG A 509 15.62 14.96 -13.51
C ARG A 509 16.94 14.45 -14.10
N GLN A 510 18.03 14.62 -13.36
CA GLN A 510 19.40 14.25 -13.74
C GLN A 510 20.18 13.85 -12.47
N GLY A 511 21.26 13.08 -12.65
CA GLY A 511 22.22 12.78 -11.58
C GLY A 511 23.31 13.85 -11.48
N THR A 512 23.93 14.02 -10.31
CA THR A 512 24.97 15.05 -10.10
C THR A 512 26.01 14.65 -9.08
N VAL A 513 25.53 14.17 -7.93
CA VAL A 513 26.28 13.66 -6.78
C VAL A 513 25.47 12.49 -6.21
N ASN A 514 25.99 11.77 -5.22
CA ASN A 514 25.18 10.76 -4.54
C ASN A 514 23.85 11.39 -4.05
N PRO A 515 22.68 10.83 -4.39
CA PRO A 515 21.40 11.55 -4.39
C PRO A 515 20.75 11.72 -3.00
N TYR A 516 21.41 11.26 -1.95
CA TYR A 516 20.83 11.15 -0.62
C TYR A 516 20.35 12.50 -0.07
N GLY A 517 21.22 13.52 -0.06
CA GLY A 517 20.87 14.86 0.43
C GLY A 517 19.75 15.51 -0.38
N PHE A 518 19.80 15.41 -1.72
CA PHE A 518 18.76 15.96 -2.59
C PHE A 518 17.40 15.26 -2.40
N THR A 519 17.40 13.95 -2.14
CA THR A 519 16.17 13.20 -1.83
C THR A 519 15.52 13.67 -0.52
N MET A 520 16.32 14.06 0.49
CA MET A 520 15.78 14.65 1.72
C MET A 520 15.14 16.01 1.45
N GLN A 521 15.79 16.86 0.63
CA GLN A 521 15.25 18.14 0.19
C GLN A 521 13.90 17.97 -0.52
N ILE A 522 13.78 16.97 -1.40
CA ILE A 522 12.53 16.62 -2.08
C ILE A 522 11.44 16.33 -1.04
N GLY A 523 11.75 15.55 -0.01
CA GLY A 523 10.81 15.23 1.08
C GLY A 523 10.32 16.46 1.83
N LEU A 524 11.22 17.37 2.18
CA LEU A 524 10.85 18.61 2.86
C LEU A 524 9.94 19.48 1.99
N GLN A 525 10.29 19.65 0.71
CA GLN A 525 9.49 20.43 -0.23
C GLN A 525 8.12 19.79 -0.46
N ALA A 526 8.05 18.47 -0.60
CA ALA A 526 6.78 17.74 -0.66
C ALA A 526 5.91 18.01 0.58
N GLY A 527 6.50 17.94 1.78
CA GLY A 527 5.81 18.26 3.03
C GLY A 527 5.21 19.67 3.04
N LYS A 528 5.98 20.68 2.57
CA LYS A 528 5.49 22.07 2.40
C LYS A 528 4.30 22.15 1.44
N ASN A 529 4.40 21.51 0.28
CA ASN A 529 3.35 21.48 -0.73
C ASN A 529 2.07 20.81 -0.23
N ILE A 530 2.20 19.68 0.49
CA ILE A 530 1.07 18.93 1.03
C ILE A 530 0.40 19.69 2.16
N GLN A 531 1.17 20.34 3.04
CA GLN A 531 0.59 21.20 4.08
C GLN A 531 -0.25 22.32 3.45
N GLN A 532 0.24 22.94 2.37
CA GLN A 532 -0.52 23.94 1.63
C GLN A 532 -1.78 23.34 0.96
N PHE A 533 -1.67 22.16 0.35
CA PHE A 533 -2.81 21.42 -0.20
C PHE A 533 -3.89 21.18 0.86
N ILE A 534 -3.50 20.68 2.03
CA ILE A 534 -4.40 20.42 3.17
C ILE A 534 -5.03 21.72 3.69
N ALA A 535 -4.27 22.81 3.76
CA ALA A 535 -4.77 24.12 4.19
C ALA A 535 -5.80 24.71 3.21
N ASN A 536 -5.59 24.47 1.90
CA ASN A 536 -6.51 24.92 0.84
C ASN A 536 -7.74 24.03 0.70
N ASN A 537 -7.72 22.83 1.28
CA ASN A 537 -8.85 21.92 1.35
C ASN A 537 -9.21 21.69 2.82
N PRO A 538 -9.54 22.74 3.61
CA PRO A 538 -9.85 22.54 5.01
C PRO A 538 -11.02 21.56 5.11
N VAL A 539 -10.97 20.64 6.09
CA VAL A 539 -12.21 20.00 6.52
C VAL A 539 -13.08 21.16 6.97
N VAL A 540 -14.08 21.52 6.18
CA VAL A 540 -15.13 22.41 6.65
C VAL A 540 -15.73 21.64 7.81
N GLN A 541 -15.36 22.05 9.03
CA GLN A 541 -15.96 21.55 10.25
C GLN A 541 -17.45 21.67 10.01
N SER A 542 -18.10 20.54 9.77
CA SER A 542 -19.34 20.56 9.02
C SER A 542 -20.33 21.40 9.81
N GLN A 543 -20.70 22.58 9.28
CA GLN A 543 -21.89 23.28 9.76
C GLN A 543 -23.13 22.40 9.58
N CYS A 544 -23.00 21.38 8.73
CA CYS A 544 -23.94 20.32 8.54
C CYS A 544 -23.79 19.27 9.64
N SER A 545 -24.91 18.85 10.21
CA SER A 545 -25.01 17.61 10.96
C SER A 545 -24.60 16.41 10.09
N ALA A 546 -24.37 15.26 10.72
CA ALA A 546 -24.13 14.00 10.00
C ALA A 546 -25.13 13.81 8.83
N ILE A 547 -24.61 13.35 7.69
CA ILE A 547 -25.41 13.09 6.49
C ILE A 547 -26.50 12.08 6.83
N GLN A 548 -27.72 12.44 6.50
CA GLN A 548 -28.85 11.52 6.59
C GLN A 548 -28.99 10.83 5.23
N SER A 549 -28.59 9.57 5.16
CA SER A 549 -28.74 8.78 3.94
C SER A 549 -30.22 8.74 3.54
N ASP A 550 -30.45 8.88 2.23
CA ASP A 550 -31.75 8.61 1.59
C ASP A 550 -32.91 9.49 2.05
N THR A 551 -32.55 10.71 2.43
CA THR A 551 -33.47 11.72 2.91
C THR A 551 -33.50 12.88 1.90
N ASP A 552 -34.65 13.06 1.23
CA ASP A 552 -34.94 14.29 0.49
C ASP A 552 -35.69 15.29 1.38
N TYR A 553 -35.45 16.57 1.15
CA TYR A 553 -36.09 17.66 1.88
C TYR A 553 -36.91 18.49 0.89
N SER A 554 -38.18 18.75 1.17
CA SER A 554 -38.98 19.61 0.28
C SER A 554 -38.65 21.09 0.51
N GLY A 555 -38.61 21.87 -0.57
CA GLY A 555 -38.28 23.29 -0.58
C GLY A 555 -37.94 23.75 -2.00
N ASN A 556 -38.01 25.07 -2.23
CA ASN A 556 -37.57 25.64 -3.50
C ASN A 556 -36.07 25.44 -3.65
N ASP A 557 -35.68 24.83 -4.76
CA ASP A 557 -34.29 24.80 -5.17
C ASP A 557 -33.84 26.23 -5.43
N ILE A 558 -32.88 26.71 -4.65
CA ILE A 558 -32.32 28.05 -4.80
C ILE A 558 -31.05 28.04 -5.67
N GLY A 559 -30.66 26.87 -6.16
CA GLY A 559 -29.50 26.64 -7.01
C GLY A 559 -29.07 25.18 -6.96
N SER A 560 -28.12 24.83 -7.84
CA SER A 560 -27.51 23.51 -7.84
C SER A 560 -26.02 23.50 -8.16
N THR A 561 -25.31 22.48 -7.67
CA THR A 561 -23.89 22.20 -8.00
C THR A 561 -23.68 20.73 -8.35
N SER A 562 -22.53 20.44 -8.95
CA SER A 562 -22.12 19.08 -9.30
C SER A 562 -21.06 18.58 -8.32
N ARG A 563 -21.35 17.54 -7.51
CA ARG A 563 -20.41 17.03 -6.49
C ARG A 563 -20.29 15.50 -6.49
N PRO A 564 -19.08 14.92 -6.28
CA PRO A 564 -18.87 13.48 -6.32
C PRO A 564 -19.25 12.74 -5.03
N SER A 565 -19.50 13.45 -3.93
CA SER A 565 -20.01 12.87 -2.67
C SER A 565 -20.86 13.87 -1.90
N ALA A 566 -21.74 13.35 -1.02
CA ALA A 566 -22.61 14.17 -0.16
C ALA A 566 -21.83 15.07 0.81
N ASP A 567 -20.66 14.61 1.28
CA ASP A 567 -19.81 15.38 2.21
C ASP A 567 -19.35 16.72 1.62
N LEU A 568 -19.10 16.76 0.31
CA LEU A 568 -18.65 17.97 -0.38
C LEU A 568 -19.78 18.98 -0.63
N CYS A 569 -21.05 18.58 -0.44
CA CYS A 569 -22.21 19.45 -0.64
C CYS A 569 -22.43 20.41 0.54
N CYS A 570 -21.87 20.09 1.70
CA CYS A 570 -21.97 20.93 2.89
C CYS A 570 -21.32 22.30 2.68
N ALA A 571 -20.14 22.32 2.04
CA ALA A 571 -19.42 23.56 1.75
C ALA A 571 -20.19 24.47 0.79
N ASP A 572 -20.80 23.90 -0.25
CA ASP A 572 -21.57 24.68 -1.21
C ASP A 572 -22.85 25.28 -0.59
N CYS A 573 -23.52 24.53 0.28
CA CYS A 573 -24.66 25.05 1.01
C CYS A 573 -24.23 26.15 1.99
N ALA A 574 -23.14 25.98 2.73
CA ALA A 574 -22.63 27.00 3.65
C ALA A 574 -22.24 28.31 2.94
N ALA A 575 -21.79 28.23 1.68
CA ALA A 575 -21.42 29.40 0.88
C ALA A 575 -22.63 30.18 0.30
N ASN A 576 -23.83 29.61 0.35
CA ASN A 576 -25.05 30.27 -0.12
C ASN A 576 -25.87 30.78 1.09
N PRO A 577 -26.00 32.10 1.30
CA PRO A 577 -26.64 32.68 2.48
C PRO A 577 -28.13 32.31 2.62
N ASN A 578 -28.74 31.85 1.52
CA ASN A 578 -30.13 31.40 1.47
C ASN A 578 -30.27 29.88 1.61
N CYS A 579 -29.16 29.11 1.58
CA CYS A 579 -29.19 27.67 1.78
C CYS A 579 -29.31 27.34 3.27
N ARG A 580 -30.17 26.37 3.56
CA ARG A 580 -30.39 25.83 4.90
C ARG A 580 -30.18 24.32 4.97
N LEU A 581 -30.18 23.65 3.82
CA LEU A 581 -29.94 22.21 3.64
C LEU A 581 -29.66 21.91 2.17
N PHE A 582 -29.07 20.75 1.90
CA PHE A 582 -28.83 20.23 0.56
C PHE A 582 -29.35 18.80 0.42
N VAL A 583 -29.50 18.35 -0.82
CA VAL A 583 -29.81 16.96 -1.16
C VAL A 583 -28.87 16.51 -2.27
N TRP A 584 -28.31 15.31 -2.15
CA TRP A 584 -27.33 14.75 -3.09
C TRP A 584 -27.79 13.38 -3.59
N TYR A 585 -27.68 13.12 -4.90
CA TYR A 585 -28.17 11.91 -5.54
C TYR A 585 -27.11 11.28 -6.46
N GLN A 586 -26.95 9.95 -6.41
CA GLN A 586 -25.88 9.23 -7.11
C GLN A 586 -26.20 8.84 -8.57
N ASN A 587 -27.45 8.99 -9.03
CA ASN A 587 -27.91 8.44 -10.32
C ASN A 587 -28.38 9.48 -11.36
N VAL A 588 -28.40 10.78 -11.01
CA VAL A 588 -28.81 11.84 -11.94
C VAL A 588 -27.69 12.88 -11.95
N ASP A 589 -26.79 12.76 -12.92
CA ASP A 589 -25.70 13.71 -13.25
C ASP A 589 -25.29 14.68 -12.12
N LYS A 590 -24.77 14.11 -11.02
CA LYS A 590 -24.09 14.81 -9.92
C LYS A 590 -24.86 15.99 -9.29
N LEU A 591 -26.17 16.14 -9.53
CA LEU A 591 -26.88 17.38 -9.21
C LEU A 591 -27.19 17.46 -7.71
N VAL A 592 -26.76 18.55 -7.08
CA VAL A 592 -27.02 18.91 -5.67
C VAL A 592 -28.03 20.04 -5.66
N CYS A 593 -29.16 19.92 -4.96
CA CYS A 593 -30.10 21.04 -4.83
C CYS A 593 -29.98 21.71 -3.46
N PHE A 594 -29.76 23.03 -3.44
CA PHE A 594 -29.79 23.84 -2.21
C PHE A 594 -31.21 24.28 -1.92
N LYS A 595 -31.64 24.28 -0.65
CA LYS A 595 -33.02 24.64 -0.27
C LYS A 595 -33.07 25.64 0.87
N HIS A 596 -34.06 26.54 0.83
CA HIS A 596 -34.24 27.63 1.79
C HIS A 596 -35.07 27.24 3.03
N ARG A 597 -35.91 26.20 2.98
CA ARG A 597 -36.78 25.81 4.11
C ARG A 597 -36.77 24.31 4.32
N ARG A 598 -36.78 23.89 5.59
CA ARG A 598 -36.96 22.50 6.00
C ARG A 598 -38.46 22.21 6.06
N ARG A 599 -39.03 21.60 5.02
CA ARG A 599 -40.34 20.95 5.09
C ARG A 599 -40.14 19.46 4.84
N LEU A 600 -40.43 18.64 5.85
CA LEU A 600 -40.50 17.19 5.71
C LEU A 600 -41.79 16.86 4.96
N HIS A 601 -41.68 16.33 3.75
CA HIS A 601 -42.78 15.65 3.10
C HIS A 601 -42.29 14.34 2.50
N ARG A 602 -43.01 13.28 2.83
CA ARG A 602 -42.84 11.92 2.32
C ARG A 602 -43.43 11.86 0.91
N HIS A 603 -42.58 11.46 -0.04
CA HIS A 603 -42.81 11.02 -1.43
C HIS A 603 -43.70 11.82 -2.39
N GLN A 604 -43.09 12.19 -3.53
CA GLN A 604 -43.66 11.95 -4.86
C GLN A 604 -42.66 11.09 -5.68
N PRO A 605 -43.12 10.17 -6.54
CA PRO A 605 -42.29 9.12 -7.14
C PRO A 605 -41.46 9.63 -8.33
N PRO A 606 -40.22 9.14 -8.53
CA PRO A 606 -39.57 9.17 -9.84
C PRO A 606 -40.26 8.20 -10.81
N THR A 607 -40.30 8.59 -12.08
CA THR A 607 -40.66 7.76 -13.23
C THR A 607 -39.81 6.47 -13.35
N PRO A 608 -40.29 5.44 -14.07
CA PRO A 608 -40.02 4.04 -13.78
C PRO A 608 -38.56 3.62 -13.93
N VAL A 609 -38.05 2.95 -12.90
CA VAL A 609 -36.84 2.12 -12.96
C VAL A 609 -37.10 0.98 -13.95
N SER A 610 -36.25 0.81 -14.96
CA SER A 610 -36.40 -0.24 -15.97
C SER A 610 -36.38 -1.62 -15.30
N GLY A 611 -37.52 -2.31 -15.27
CA GLY A 611 -37.64 -3.69 -14.77
C GLY A 611 -38.90 -3.97 -13.94
N CYS A 612 -39.45 -2.96 -13.26
CA CYS A 612 -40.66 -3.10 -12.43
C CYS A 612 -41.79 -2.13 -12.83
N ASN A 613 -43.00 -2.45 -12.40
CA ASN A 613 -44.19 -1.59 -12.46
C ASN A 613 -44.09 -0.46 -11.42
N ALA A 614 -44.99 0.52 -11.52
CA ALA A 614 -45.04 1.64 -10.58
C ALA A 614 -45.25 1.17 -9.13
N ILE A 615 -44.66 1.90 -8.17
CA ILE A 615 -44.79 1.60 -6.74
C ILE A 615 -46.21 1.84 -6.25
N GLU A 616 -46.72 0.89 -5.49
CA GLU A 616 -48.02 0.90 -4.82
C GLU A 616 -47.82 1.36 -3.36
N GLU A 617 -48.39 2.51 -3.00
CA GLU A 617 -48.30 3.06 -1.64
C GLU A 617 -49.24 2.35 -0.65
N ASP A 618 -48.88 2.40 0.63
CA ASP A 618 -49.57 1.77 1.76
C ASP A 618 -50.00 0.32 1.48
N THR A 619 -49.15 -0.41 0.75
CA THR A 619 -49.47 -1.72 0.20
C THR A 619 -48.48 -2.76 0.71
N ASP A 620 -49.02 -3.86 1.23
CA ASP A 620 -48.28 -5.06 1.58
C ASP A 620 -48.83 -6.26 0.80
N TYR A 621 -47.94 -7.18 0.46
CA TYR A 621 -48.30 -8.48 -0.07
C TYR A 621 -47.98 -9.48 1.02
N VAL A 622 -48.99 -10.08 1.63
CA VAL A 622 -48.76 -10.85 2.85
C VAL A 622 -48.01 -12.14 2.51
N GLY A 623 -46.84 -12.34 3.13
CA GLY A 623 -46.04 -13.56 2.96
C GLY A 623 -45.28 -13.66 1.63
N ASN A 624 -44.82 -14.88 1.32
CA ASN A 624 -43.96 -15.21 0.17
C ASN A 624 -42.60 -14.49 0.14
N ASP A 625 -42.11 -14.01 1.29
CA ASP A 625 -40.79 -13.39 1.42
C ASP A 625 -39.70 -14.41 1.11
N ILE A 626 -38.90 -14.15 0.08
CA ILE A 626 -37.77 -14.97 -0.36
C ILE A 626 -36.42 -14.35 -0.02
N GLY A 627 -36.44 -13.16 0.57
CA GLY A 627 -35.25 -12.48 1.01
C GLY A 627 -35.59 -11.08 1.46
N GLN A 628 -34.68 -10.50 2.23
CA GLN A 628 -34.76 -9.09 2.53
C GLN A 628 -33.42 -8.42 2.33
N THR A 629 -33.44 -7.23 1.75
CA THR A 629 -32.27 -6.37 1.61
C THR A 629 -32.53 -5.09 2.38
N GLN A 630 -31.51 -4.59 3.06
CA GLN A 630 -31.63 -3.28 3.69
C GLN A 630 -31.44 -2.24 2.60
N ARG A 631 -32.53 -1.54 2.28
CA ARG A 631 -32.53 -0.42 1.36
C ARG A 631 -33.32 0.69 1.97
N SER A 632 -32.85 1.85 1.72
CA SER A 632 -33.33 3.08 2.29
C SER A 632 -34.55 3.69 1.61
N SER A 633 -34.95 3.17 0.43
CA SER A 633 -36.19 3.51 -0.24
C SER A 633 -36.76 2.32 -1.01
N ALA A 634 -38.07 2.34 -1.26
CA ALA A 634 -38.76 1.30 -2.02
C ALA A 634 -38.30 1.23 -3.49
N ASP A 635 -37.86 2.35 -4.06
CA ASP A 635 -37.43 2.44 -5.45
C ASP A 635 -36.15 1.63 -5.72
N LEU A 636 -35.30 1.46 -4.69
CA LEU A 636 -34.09 0.63 -4.75
C LEU A 636 -34.39 -0.88 -4.67
N CYS A 637 -35.57 -1.26 -4.18
CA CYS A 637 -35.96 -2.67 -4.07
C CYS A 637 -36.20 -3.33 -5.44
N CYS A 638 -36.50 -2.55 -6.48
CA CYS A 638 -36.72 -3.11 -7.81
C CYS A 638 -35.45 -3.76 -8.38
N ALA A 639 -34.28 -3.18 -8.16
CA ALA A 639 -33.02 -3.77 -8.59
C ALA A 639 -32.74 -5.09 -7.85
N ASP A 640 -33.00 -5.12 -6.54
CA ASP A 640 -32.84 -6.32 -5.73
C ASP A 640 -33.82 -7.43 -6.15
N CYS A 641 -35.07 -7.05 -6.45
CA CYS A 641 -36.07 -7.97 -6.96
C CYS A 641 -35.75 -8.44 -8.38
N THR A 642 -35.18 -7.58 -9.23
CA THR A 642 -34.82 -7.98 -10.61
C THR A 642 -33.56 -8.85 -10.63
N ALA A 643 -32.62 -8.64 -9.71
CA ALA A 643 -31.42 -9.45 -9.53
C ALA A 643 -31.72 -10.83 -8.90
N ASN A 644 -32.86 -10.97 -8.21
CA ASN A 644 -33.33 -12.25 -7.71
C ASN A 644 -34.30 -12.88 -8.72
N ALA A 645 -33.84 -13.92 -9.42
CA ALA A 645 -34.61 -14.61 -10.45
C ALA A 645 -36.00 -15.10 -9.97
N ASN A 646 -36.15 -15.35 -8.67
CA ASN A 646 -37.39 -15.83 -8.07
C ASN A 646 -38.26 -14.72 -7.49
N CYS A 647 -37.82 -13.46 -7.45
CA CYS A 647 -38.62 -12.34 -6.97
C CYS A 647 -39.58 -11.87 -8.07
N GLN A 648 -40.84 -11.70 -7.72
CA GLN A 648 -41.91 -11.20 -8.58
C GLN A 648 -42.50 -9.89 -8.05
N VAL A 649 -42.50 -9.70 -6.73
CA VAL A 649 -42.97 -8.49 -6.06
C VAL A 649 -42.07 -8.20 -4.86
N PHE A 650 -41.90 -6.95 -4.47
CA PHE A 650 -41.24 -6.59 -3.22
C PHE A 650 -42.17 -5.68 -2.40
N VAL A 651 -41.96 -5.65 -1.09
CA VAL A 651 -42.57 -4.67 -0.19
C VAL A 651 -41.48 -4.01 0.61
N TRP A 652 -41.45 -2.70 0.65
CA TRP A 652 -40.50 -1.92 1.42
C TRP A 652 -41.16 -1.36 2.67
N TYR A 653 -40.52 -1.54 3.82
CA TYR A 653 -40.97 -1.00 5.11
C TYR A 653 -39.77 -0.82 6.06
N GLN A 654 -39.71 0.30 6.77
CA GLN A 654 -38.64 0.60 7.75
C GLN A 654 -37.21 0.32 7.24
N ASN A 655 -36.87 0.80 6.04
CA ASN A 655 -35.57 0.61 5.39
C ASN A 655 -35.21 -0.85 5.03
N VAL A 656 -36.22 -1.71 4.85
CA VAL A 656 -36.04 -3.11 4.45
C VAL A 656 -36.93 -3.41 3.24
N CYS A 657 -36.32 -3.90 2.15
CA CYS A 657 -37.01 -4.50 1.02
C CYS A 657 -37.27 -5.96 1.30
N TYR A 658 -38.51 -6.34 1.50
CA TYR A 658 -38.96 -7.72 1.58
C TYR A 658 -39.27 -8.20 0.16
N LEU A 659 -38.32 -8.91 -0.45
CA LEU A 659 -38.44 -9.52 -1.77
C LEU A 659 -39.35 -10.72 -1.68
N LYS A 660 -40.30 -10.85 -2.59
CA LYS A 660 -41.34 -11.88 -2.56
C LYS A 660 -41.45 -12.61 -3.89
N SER A 661 -41.66 -13.92 -3.82
CA SER A 661 -41.77 -14.75 -5.01
C SER A 661 -43.11 -14.72 -5.70
N SER A 662 -44.15 -14.17 -5.06
CA SER A 662 -45.50 -14.14 -5.62
C SER A 662 -46.39 -13.11 -4.92
N THR A 663 -47.39 -12.63 -5.63
CA THR A 663 -48.50 -11.81 -5.08
C THR A 663 -49.62 -12.66 -4.47
N ALA A 664 -49.51 -13.99 -4.53
CA ALA A 664 -50.57 -14.95 -4.17
C ALA A 664 -51.01 -14.93 -2.71
N GLY A 665 -50.19 -14.38 -1.80
CA GLY A 665 -50.53 -14.25 -0.39
C GLY A 665 -51.53 -13.13 -0.07
N GLY A 666 -51.98 -12.39 -1.09
CA GLY A 666 -53.03 -11.38 -0.96
C GLY A 666 -52.48 -9.98 -0.68
N LYS A 667 -53.11 -8.99 -1.31
CA LYS A 667 -52.77 -7.57 -1.17
C LYS A 667 -53.57 -6.96 -0.02
N VAL A 668 -52.90 -6.33 0.94
CA VAL A 668 -53.54 -5.64 2.08
C VAL A 668 -53.03 -4.20 2.18
N THR A 669 -53.92 -3.29 2.61
CA THR A 669 -53.57 -1.88 2.79
C THR A 669 -53.00 -1.67 4.19
N LEU A 670 -51.71 -1.36 4.29
CA LEU A 670 -51.01 -1.14 5.54
C LEU A 670 -50.12 0.11 5.45
N SER A 671 -50.42 1.09 6.29
CA SER A 671 -49.79 2.41 6.23
C SER A 671 -48.27 2.35 6.41
N GLY A 672 -47.56 3.01 5.50
CA GLY A 672 -46.10 3.13 5.51
C GLY A 672 -45.34 2.01 4.78
N ARG A 673 -46.03 1.02 4.21
CA ARG A 673 -45.45 -0.03 3.33
C ARG A 673 -45.58 0.36 1.86
N ARG A 674 -44.57 0.08 1.04
CA ARG A 674 -44.54 0.45 -0.40
C ARG A 674 -44.17 -0.76 -1.24
N ALA A 675 -45.01 -1.19 -2.17
CA ALA A 675 -44.79 -2.43 -2.92
C ALA A 675 -44.52 -2.19 -4.42
N GLY A 676 -43.82 -3.09 -5.09
CA GLY A 676 -43.61 -3.03 -6.54
C GLY A 676 -43.38 -4.40 -7.17
N SER A 677 -43.86 -4.62 -8.40
CA SER A 677 -43.83 -5.92 -9.10
C SER A 677 -43.01 -5.87 -10.39
N ARG A 678 -42.40 -6.99 -10.81
CA ARG A 678 -41.61 -7.05 -12.04
C ARG A 678 -42.49 -7.00 -13.30
N LYS A 679 -41.95 -6.47 -14.40
CA LYS A 679 -42.59 -6.53 -15.72
C LYS A 679 -42.45 -7.95 -16.30
N SER A 680 -43.56 -8.56 -16.70
CA SER A 680 -43.60 -9.95 -17.21
C SER A 680 -42.92 -10.08 -18.58
N THR A 681 -41.84 -10.87 -18.67
CA THR A 681 -41.27 -11.36 -19.94
C THR A 681 -41.65 -12.82 -20.15
N SER A 682 -42.48 -13.08 -21.16
CA SER A 682 -42.91 -14.42 -21.57
C SER A 682 -41.87 -15.08 -22.46
N THR A 683 -41.30 -16.22 -22.05
CA THR A 683 -40.88 -17.30 -22.98
C THR A 683 -40.73 -18.66 -22.30
N THR A 684 -41.17 -19.67 -23.06
CA THR A 684 -41.41 -21.11 -22.82
C THR A 684 -40.17 -21.96 -22.46
N PRO A 685 -40.29 -23.07 -21.70
CA PRO A 685 -39.16 -23.91 -21.30
C PRO A 685 -39.01 -25.23 -22.09
N THR A 686 -37.77 -25.67 -22.31
CA THR A 686 -37.38 -27.11 -22.44
C THR A 686 -35.87 -27.24 -22.11
N PRO A 687 -35.34 -28.43 -21.76
CA PRO A 687 -34.81 -28.70 -20.43
C PRO A 687 -33.30 -29.03 -20.45
N VAL A 688 -32.60 -28.78 -19.34
CA VAL A 688 -31.28 -29.39 -19.12
C VAL A 688 -31.29 -30.18 -17.81
N THR A 689 -30.90 -31.43 -18.02
CA THR A 689 -30.79 -32.56 -17.12
C THR A 689 -29.82 -32.33 -15.97
N THR A 690 -30.19 -32.92 -14.85
CA THR A 690 -29.49 -33.05 -13.58
C THR A 690 -28.24 -33.94 -13.66
N ALA A 691 -27.22 -33.57 -12.88
CA ALA A 691 -26.44 -34.52 -12.09
C ALA A 691 -25.98 -33.83 -10.78
N PRO A 692 -26.32 -34.37 -9.59
CA PRO A 692 -25.98 -33.82 -8.28
C PRO A 692 -24.70 -34.45 -7.70
N THR A 693 -24.01 -33.77 -6.79
CA THR A 693 -23.30 -34.35 -5.62
C THR A 693 -22.60 -33.25 -4.80
N SER A 694 -23.38 -32.41 -4.12
CA SER A 694 -22.90 -31.82 -2.86
C SER A 694 -23.99 -31.96 -1.82
N THR A 695 -23.76 -32.82 -0.84
CA THR A 695 -24.67 -33.10 0.28
C THR A 695 -24.68 -31.99 1.33
N CYS A 696 -23.98 -30.87 1.09
CA CYS A 696 -24.08 -29.64 1.88
C CYS A 696 -24.59 -28.49 1.01
N SER A 697 -25.39 -27.61 1.62
CA SER A 697 -25.89 -26.39 0.99
C SER A 697 -24.77 -25.40 0.68
N ALA A 698 -25.08 -24.34 -0.06
CA ALA A 698 -24.20 -23.18 -0.15
C ALA A 698 -23.83 -22.66 1.25
N VAL A 699 -22.59 -22.21 1.40
CA VAL A 699 -22.10 -21.66 2.65
C VAL A 699 -22.70 -20.27 2.92
N GLU A 700 -23.18 -20.08 4.14
CA GLU A 700 -23.64 -18.81 4.69
C GLU A 700 -22.44 -18.14 5.39
N SER A 701 -21.75 -17.24 4.68
CA SER A 701 -20.66 -16.44 5.24
C SER A 701 -21.17 -15.48 6.30
N TYR A 702 -20.31 -15.19 7.28
CA TYR A 702 -20.58 -14.25 8.36
C TYR A 702 -21.80 -14.60 9.21
N THR A 703 -22.15 -15.88 9.27
CA THR A 703 -23.39 -16.36 9.86
C THR A 703 -23.07 -17.51 10.79
N ASP A 704 -23.47 -17.39 12.05
CA ASP A 704 -23.39 -18.44 13.07
C ASP A 704 -24.78 -19.05 13.29
N PHE A 705 -24.88 -20.37 13.28
CA PHE A 705 -26.12 -21.08 13.58
C PHE A 705 -26.21 -21.28 15.09
N VAL A 706 -27.20 -20.66 15.72
CA VAL A 706 -27.25 -20.51 17.17
C VAL A 706 -27.74 -21.79 17.83
N GLY A 707 -26.96 -22.31 18.79
CA GLY A 707 -27.32 -23.44 19.65
C GLY A 707 -27.32 -24.81 18.93
N GLN A 708 -27.91 -25.81 19.62
CA GLN A 708 -28.12 -27.18 19.12
C GLN A 708 -26.84 -27.95 18.73
N ASP A 709 -25.72 -27.68 19.42
CA ASP A 709 -24.44 -28.34 19.16
C ASP A 709 -24.51 -29.84 19.50
N VAL A 710 -24.17 -30.68 18.52
CA VAL A 710 -23.97 -32.13 18.68
C VAL A 710 -22.63 -32.39 19.33
N ARG A 711 -21.57 -31.78 18.77
CA ARG A 711 -20.17 -31.80 19.24
C ARG A 711 -19.33 -30.86 18.39
N ASN A 712 -18.11 -30.59 18.86
CA ASN A 712 -17.14 -29.78 18.12
C ASN A 712 -15.98 -30.65 17.66
N VAL A 713 -15.50 -30.44 16.43
CA VAL A 713 -14.31 -31.09 15.90
C VAL A 713 -13.37 -30.05 15.28
N ALA A 714 -12.08 -30.38 15.20
CA ALA A 714 -11.15 -29.58 14.42
C ALA A 714 -11.44 -29.78 12.92
N ALA A 715 -11.52 -28.69 12.16
CA ALA A 715 -11.63 -28.72 10.71
C ALA A 715 -10.85 -27.53 10.13
N THR A 716 -10.02 -27.76 9.11
CA THR A 716 -9.20 -26.71 8.51
C THR A 716 -9.94 -25.85 7.49
N SER A 717 -11.18 -26.22 7.14
CA SER A 717 -12.04 -25.47 6.23
C SER A 717 -13.53 -25.76 6.49
N PRO A 718 -14.46 -24.91 6.00
CA PRO A 718 -15.89 -25.21 5.98
C PRO A 718 -16.21 -26.51 5.22
N GLY A 719 -15.48 -26.80 4.13
CA GLY A 719 -15.64 -28.06 3.37
C GLY A 719 -15.30 -29.29 4.21
N ASN A 720 -14.24 -29.22 5.02
CA ASN A 720 -13.88 -30.30 5.94
C ASN A 720 -14.92 -30.43 7.07
N CYS A 721 -15.52 -29.32 7.48
CA CYS A 721 -16.61 -29.31 8.46
C CYS A 721 -17.90 -29.94 7.90
N CYS A 722 -18.20 -29.72 6.61
CA CYS A 722 -19.26 -30.41 5.88
C CYS A 722 -19.06 -31.94 5.87
N ILE A 723 -17.86 -32.41 5.51
CA ILE A 723 -17.52 -33.85 5.52
C ILE A 723 -17.69 -34.44 6.92
N ALA A 724 -17.20 -33.74 7.94
CA ALA A 724 -17.29 -34.19 9.32
C ALA A 724 -18.75 -34.25 9.81
N CYS A 725 -19.57 -33.25 9.44
CA CYS A 725 -21.01 -33.25 9.76
C CYS A 725 -21.77 -34.35 8.98
N LEU A 726 -21.38 -34.66 7.74
CA LEU A 726 -21.96 -35.77 6.98
C LEU A 726 -21.75 -37.12 7.67
N ALA A 727 -20.55 -37.33 8.22
CA ALA A 727 -20.22 -38.55 8.96
C ALA A 727 -20.91 -38.65 10.34
N GLU A 728 -21.39 -37.55 10.92
CA GLU A 728 -22.04 -37.53 12.23
C GLU A 728 -23.56 -37.74 12.11
N PRO A 729 -24.15 -38.88 12.56
CA PRO A 729 -25.57 -39.19 12.34
C PRO A 729 -26.53 -38.10 12.83
N LYS A 730 -26.23 -37.45 13.95
CA LYS A 730 -27.09 -36.42 14.55
C LYS A 730 -26.89 -35.02 13.96
N CYS A 731 -25.92 -34.83 13.07
CA CYS A 731 -25.63 -33.53 12.46
C CYS A 731 -26.45 -33.29 11.20
N ASN A 732 -27.07 -32.10 11.10
CA ASN A 732 -27.79 -31.62 9.92
C ASN A 732 -27.35 -30.21 9.49
N ALA A 733 -26.47 -29.56 10.24
CA ALA A 733 -25.89 -28.26 9.92
C ALA A 733 -24.57 -28.06 10.67
N TYR A 734 -23.76 -27.09 10.28
CA TYR A 734 -22.54 -26.75 11.02
C TYR A 734 -22.24 -25.26 10.99
N SER A 735 -21.44 -24.81 11.97
CA SER A 735 -20.81 -23.50 11.99
C SER A 735 -19.30 -23.67 12.17
N TRP A 736 -18.52 -23.20 11.20
CA TRP A 736 -17.06 -23.30 11.21
C TRP A 736 -16.46 -21.93 11.52
N THR A 737 -15.53 -21.90 12.47
CA THR A 737 -14.79 -20.68 12.86
C THR A 737 -13.45 -20.61 12.12
N VAL A 738 -12.98 -19.40 11.82
CA VAL A 738 -11.64 -19.18 11.26
C VAL A 738 -10.50 -19.70 12.13
N SER A 739 -10.74 -19.94 13.43
CA SER A 739 -9.82 -20.62 14.35
C SER A 739 -9.75 -22.14 14.15
N GLY A 740 -10.46 -22.69 13.16
CA GLY A 740 -10.39 -24.11 12.79
C GLY A 740 -11.31 -25.04 13.59
N ILE A 741 -12.32 -24.50 14.27
CA ILE A 741 -13.30 -25.32 15.02
C ILE A 741 -14.61 -25.40 14.24
N CYS A 742 -15.06 -26.63 14.01
CA CYS A 742 -16.33 -27.01 13.41
C CYS A 742 -17.34 -27.37 14.50
N TYR A 743 -18.33 -26.52 14.70
CA TYR A 743 -19.47 -26.74 15.60
C TYR A 743 -20.57 -27.46 14.82
N MET A 744 -20.70 -28.78 15.02
CA MET A 744 -21.74 -29.59 14.38
C MET A 744 -23.07 -29.42 15.09
N LYS A 745 -24.16 -29.30 14.35
CA LYS A 745 -25.47 -28.92 14.89
C LYS A 745 -26.59 -29.85 14.46
N GLN A 746 -27.55 -30.06 15.35
CA GLN A 746 -28.72 -30.90 15.10
C GLN A 746 -29.69 -30.26 14.12
N LEU A 747 -29.80 -28.93 14.10
CA LEU A 747 -30.59 -28.16 13.13
C LEU A 747 -30.13 -26.69 13.07
N ARG A 748 -30.57 -25.95 12.05
CA ARG A 748 -30.41 -24.48 11.96
C ARG A 748 -31.56 -23.78 12.69
N ALA A 749 -31.51 -23.77 14.03
CA ALA A 749 -32.62 -23.25 14.85
C ALA A 749 -32.76 -21.71 14.79
N GLY A 750 -31.65 -21.00 14.56
CA GLY A 750 -31.58 -19.54 14.43
C GLY A 750 -30.21 -19.10 13.93
N THR A 751 -30.06 -17.82 13.57
CA THR A 751 -28.81 -17.28 13.01
C THR A 751 -28.39 -15.96 13.65
N ASN A 752 -27.10 -15.80 13.93
CA ASN A 752 -26.48 -14.54 14.34
C ASN A 752 -25.45 -14.09 13.29
N ALA A 753 -25.32 -12.77 13.09
CA ALA A 753 -24.25 -12.21 12.27
C ALA A 753 -22.91 -12.31 13.04
N ASN A 754 -21.91 -12.94 12.42
CA ASN A 754 -20.59 -13.12 13.01
C ASN A 754 -19.51 -13.18 11.93
N ALA A 755 -18.68 -12.14 11.84
CA ALA A 755 -17.70 -11.93 10.77
C ALA A 755 -16.61 -13.02 10.64
N ILE A 756 -16.48 -13.92 11.63
CA ILE A 756 -15.46 -14.96 11.66
C ILE A 756 -16.03 -16.39 11.62
N VAL A 757 -17.33 -16.53 11.33
CA VAL A 757 -18.02 -17.82 11.26
C VAL A 757 -18.64 -18.01 9.88
N THR A 758 -18.48 -19.22 9.33
CA THR A 758 -19.12 -19.67 8.10
C THR A 758 -19.95 -20.91 8.41
N SER A 759 -21.23 -20.89 8.07
CA SER A 759 -22.15 -21.99 8.37
C SER A 759 -22.75 -22.61 7.13
N ALA A 760 -23.16 -23.87 7.18
CA ALA A 760 -23.94 -24.47 6.10
C ALA A 760 -24.84 -25.60 6.61
N ARG A 761 -25.89 -25.92 5.84
CA ARG A 761 -26.78 -27.04 6.09
C ARG A 761 -26.22 -28.29 5.44
N VAL A 762 -26.58 -29.45 5.98
CA VAL A 762 -26.16 -30.76 5.51
C VAL A 762 -27.41 -31.57 5.21
N ASN A 763 -27.67 -31.81 3.93
CA ASN A 763 -28.82 -32.55 3.47
C ASN A 763 -28.48 -34.05 3.39
N LYS A 764 -29.13 -34.84 4.24
CA LYS A 764 -29.01 -36.31 4.29
C LYS A 764 -30.32 -36.99 3.90
N CYS A 765 -31.10 -36.37 3.04
CA CYS A 765 -32.28 -36.97 2.44
C CYS A 765 -32.00 -37.20 0.96
N ASN A 766 -32.81 -38.07 0.35
CA ASN A 766 -32.81 -38.24 -1.09
C ASN A 766 -33.16 -36.91 -1.79
N PRO A 767 -32.75 -36.73 -3.06
CA PRO A 767 -33.08 -35.53 -3.82
C PRO A 767 -34.57 -35.20 -3.79
N ILE A 768 -34.89 -33.91 -3.71
CA ILE A 768 -36.26 -33.42 -3.64
C ILE A 768 -36.99 -33.68 -4.97
N GLU A 769 -38.14 -34.34 -4.90
CA GLU A 769 -39.10 -34.52 -5.98
C GLU A 769 -40.00 -33.29 -6.04
N VAL A 770 -39.70 -32.37 -6.96
CA VAL A 770 -40.48 -31.14 -7.17
C VAL A 770 -41.78 -31.45 -7.90
N GLY A 771 -42.90 -30.90 -7.42
CA GLY A 771 -44.21 -31.08 -8.04
C GLY A 771 -44.88 -32.41 -7.68
N VAL A 772 -44.38 -33.11 -6.67
CA VAL A 772 -44.88 -34.41 -6.23
C VAL A 772 -45.31 -34.32 -4.78
N ASP A 773 -46.54 -34.71 -4.50
CA ASP A 773 -47.06 -34.88 -3.15
C ASP A 773 -47.13 -36.36 -2.76
N TYR A 774 -46.56 -36.68 -1.60
CA TYR A 774 -46.69 -37.97 -0.96
C TYR A 774 -48.00 -37.99 -0.17
N ILE A 775 -48.98 -38.79 -0.61
CA ILE A 775 -50.32 -38.79 -0.01
C ILE A 775 -50.34 -39.63 1.27
N GLY A 776 -50.83 -39.01 2.35
CA GLY A 776 -51.06 -39.66 3.64
C GLY A 776 -49.77 -39.98 4.40
N ASN A 777 -49.87 -40.88 5.38
CA ASN A 777 -48.77 -41.25 6.30
C ASN A 777 -48.22 -40.08 7.14
N ASP A 778 -48.95 -38.97 7.27
CA ASP A 778 -48.54 -37.83 8.07
C ASP A 778 -48.42 -38.19 9.55
N LEU A 779 -47.24 -37.96 10.10
CA LEU A 779 -46.93 -38.07 11.53
C LEU A 779 -47.24 -36.76 12.24
N THR A 780 -46.74 -35.66 11.66
CA THR A 780 -46.84 -34.32 12.21
C THR A 780 -46.47 -33.30 11.14
N SER A 781 -46.66 -32.02 11.43
CA SER A 781 -46.25 -30.93 10.56
C SER A 781 -45.43 -29.91 11.34
N VAL A 782 -44.40 -29.36 10.68
CA VAL A 782 -43.51 -28.35 11.26
C VAL A 782 -43.40 -27.18 10.29
N ALA A 783 -43.59 -25.96 10.78
CA ALA A 783 -43.40 -24.77 9.98
C ALA A 783 -41.92 -24.60 9.61
N SER A 784 -41.64 -24.30 8.34
CA SER A 784 -40.31 -24.03 7.83
C SER A 784 -40.34 -22.99 6.73
N ALA A 785 -39.44 -22.02 6.77
CA ALA A 785 -39.32 -20.98 5.75
C ALA A 785 -38.72 -21.50 4.43
N VAL A 786 -37.92 -22.57 4.50
CA VAL A 786 -37.29 -23.19 3.34
C VAL A 786 -37.38 -24.71 3.42
N ILE A 787 -37.54 -25.36 2.27
CA ILE A 787 -37.66 -26.82 2.16
C ILE A 787 -36.44 -27.58 2.70
N ASP A 788 -35.27 -26.95 2.65
CA ASP A 788 -34.00 -27.55 3.06
C ASP A 788 -33.96 -27.94 4.56
N ASP A 789 -34.81 -27.35 5.41
CA ASP A 789 -34.92 -27.75 6.83
C ASP A 789 -35.79 -29.00 7.03
N CYS A 790 -36.67 -29.33 6.07
CA CYS A 790 -37.62 -30.44 6.23
C CYS A 790 -36.92 -31.78 6.39
N CYS A 791 -35.75 -31.95 5.77
CA CYS A 791 -34.94 -33.14 5.96
C CYS A 791 -34.48 -33.27 7.41
N ALA A 792 -33.98 -32.19 8.02
CA ALA A 792 -33.54 -32.19 9.41
C ALA A 792 -34.72 -32.48 10.35
N TYR A 793 -35.88 -31.83 10.13
CA TYR A 793 -37.09 -32.09 10.92
C TYR A 793 -37.56 -33.53 10.83
N CYS A 794 -37.57 -34.12 9.62
CA CYS A 794 -37.92 -35.53 9.46
C CYS A 794 -36.93 -36.44 10.19
N ARG A 795 -35.62 -36.24 10.01
CA ARG A 795 -34.59 -37.08 10.67
C ARG A 795 -34.61 -36.98 12.20
N MET A 796 -35.10 -35.87 12.74
CA MET A 796 -35.28 -35.68 14.19
C MET A 796 -36.62 -36.20 14.72
N THR A 797 -37.58 -36.52 13.84
CA THR A 797 -38.91 -36.99 14.22
C THR A 797 -38.94 -38.52 14.22
N SER A 798 -39.18 -39.11 15.38
CA SER A 798 -39.26 -40.57 15.52
C SER A 798 -40.29 -41.16 14.55
N GLY A 799 -39.87 -42.15 13.78
CA GLY A 799 -40.71 -42.83 12.79
C GLY A 799 -40.83 -42.12 11.44
N CYS A 800 -40.30 -40.90 11.27
CA CYS A 800 -40.36 -40.20 9.98
C CYS A 800 -39.38 -40.80 8.97
N ARG A 801 -39.87 -41.08 7.77
CA ARG A 801 -39.10 -41.61 6.64
C ARG A 801 -39.27 -40.80 5.35
N ALA A 802 -40.18 -39.84 5.34
CA ALA A 802 -40.41 -38.94 4.21
C ALA A 802 -41.01 -37.62 4.67
N PHE A 803 -40.97 -36.59 3.81
CA PHE A 803 -41.73 -35.36 4.04
C PHE A 803 -42.33 -34.85 2.72
N SER A 804 -43.45 -34.14 2.82
CA SER A 804 -43.94 -33.22 1.77
C SER A 804 -43.80 -31.79 2.29
N TYR A 805 -43.28 -30.88 1.48
CA TYR A 805 -43.23 -29.46 1.79
C TYR A 805 -44.23 -28.70 0.94
N ALA A 806 -45.15 -27.98 1.58
CA ALA A 806 -46.12 -27.14 0.92
C ALA A 806 -46.41 -25.92 1.78
N ASN A 807 -46.46 -24.74 1.16
CA ASN A 807 -46.87 -23.48 1.82
C ASN A 807 -46.13 -23.17 3.15
N GLY A 808 -44.82 -23.40 3.20
CA GLY A 808 -44.03 -23.13 4.41
C GLY A 808 -44.18 -24.18 5.51
N ILE A 809 -44.70 -25.37 5.19
CA ILE A 809 -44.94 -26.44 6.16
C ILE A 809 -44.30 -27.73 5.65
N CYS A 810 -43.44 -28.32 6.48
CA CYS A 810 -42.93 -29.68 6.32
C CYS A 810 -43.91 -30.67 6.94
N TYR A 811 -44.66 -31.39 6.12
CA TYR A 811 -45.52 -32.50 6.53
C TYR A 811 -44.67 -33.76 6.61
N LEU A 812 -44.30 -34.14 7.84
CA LEU A 812 -43.41 -35.25 8.15
C LEU A 812 -44.20 -36.55 8.13
N LYS A 813 -43.68 -37.58 7.46
CA LYS A 813 -44.42 -38.78 7.12
C LYS A 813 -43.69 -40.05 7.50
N SER A 814 -44.43 -41.07 7.91
CA SER A 814 -43.87 -42.38 8.30
C SER A 814 -43.39 -43.22 7.12
N ALA A 815 -43.87 -42.93 5.90
CA ALA A 815 -43.45 -43.55 4.65
C ALA A 815 -43.78 -42.64 3.44
N LYS A 816 -43.16 -42.90 2.27
CA LYS A 816 -43.47 -42.19 1.00
C LYS A 816 -44.92 -42.37 0.55
N GLY A 817 -45.53 -43.54 0.79
CA GLY A 817 -46.91 -43.81 0.37
C GLY A 817 -47.14 -43.69 -1.14
N SER A 818 -48.40 -43.46 -1.51
CA SER A 818 -48.81 -43.17 -2.90
C SER A 818 -48.48 -41.73 -3.26
N THR A 819 -48.12 -41.46 -4.52
CA THR A 819 -47.76 -40.11 -4.97
C THR A 819 -48.79 -39.53 -5.94
N THR A 820 -49.01 -38.22 -5.88
CA THR A 820 -49.75 -37.47 -6.92
C THR A 820 -48.96 -36.27 -7.41
N ALA A 821 -49.21 -35.85 -8.64
CA ALA A 821 -48.65 -34.62 -9.18
C ALA A 821 -49.36 -33.42 -8.53
N ASN A 822 -48.59 -32.55 -7.88
CA ASN A 822 -49.05 -31.31 -7.29
C ASN A 822 -47.94 -30.27 -7.35
N SER A 823 -48.08 -29.29 -8.25
CA SER A 823 -47.07 -28.27 -8.53
C SER A 823 -46.72 -27.37 -7.33
N GLY A 824 -47.57 -27.32 -6.30
CA GLY A 824 -47.34 -26.57 -5.07
C GLY A 824 -46.61 -27.37 -3.98
N VAL A 825 -46.27 -28.63 -4.23
CA VAL A 825 -45.70 -29.54 -3.24
C VAL A 825 -44.37 -30.08 -3.73
N SER A 826 -43.41 -30.20 -2.82
CA SER A 826 -42.12 -30.85 -3.09
C SER A 826 -41.80 -31.83 -1.98
N SER A 827 -41.46 -33.06 -2.33
CA SER A 827 -41.37 -34.16 -1.35
C SER A 827 -40.03 -34.88 -1.43
N ALA A 828 -39.57 -35.45 -0.33
CA ALA A 828 -38.36 -36.28 -0.33
C ALA A 828 -38.44 -37.39 0.72
N THR A 829 -37.69 -38.47 0.50
CA THR A 829 -37.48 -39.56 1.47
C THR A 829 -36.17 -39.37 2.22
N THR A 830 -36.10 -39.79 3.47
CA THR A 830 -34.82 -39.87 4.18
C THR A 830 -33.97 -40.98 3.57
N SER A 831 -32.67 -40.77 3.37
CA SER A 831 -31.77 -41.88 3.02
C SER A 831 -31.78 -42.87 4.19
N MET A 832 -32.10 -44.16 3.93
CA MET A 832 -32.11 -45.20 4.98
C MET A 832 -30.76 -45.34 5.65
#